data_AF-A0A5C6SWS9-F1
#
_entry.id   AF-A0A5C6SWS9-F1
#
_cell.length_a   1.000
_cell.length_b   1.000
_cell.length_c   1.000
_cell.angle_alpha   90.00
_cell.angle_beta   90.00
_cell.angle_gamma   90.00
#
_symmetry.space_group_name_H-M   'P 1'
#
loop_
_entity.id
_entity.type
_entity.pdbx_description
1 polymer ?
#
loop_
_entity_poly.entity_id
_entity_poly.type
_entity_poly.pdbx_seq_one_letter_code
_entity_poly.pdbx_strand_id
1 'polypeptide(L)'
;MPSLKQLCAVLGFAAPSVLAQKDNLGLGNGYIDIKTKNLKARIVRDAQVLVSLTSADDTFDFLPFDRIDARAQNGQYHWGDITYRYRKQGVSAWTSGDSAQKRQPVNNVSTGTALASSDLGPTLPDSPLNITREWLDFKGDLGLRFTITNSGVDNIELGSLGFPAEFNSIFTNRTAEEMQAHCSLADPYIGLDAGHIRVAPVKGTGNGLVVTPLNGTETPLEAYRDLKEPWFESTGYASQTFEGFYEWQVLTKAWAENEWKNQEPWNEPTSKVLKPGKSLKVGVRFSLSESIRDFDKAVRKTGTPIVVGVPGYTIPRDLPAELFPLSDSGVASIDVSPKGALGIQNSNKGFQTGYRLHPSSSAWGRVRVSINYNDGKVQAVHYYITKTTSETLNDLGSFLTTKAWFNDSSDPFKRSPSVMTYDYEKGAIVEQDPRVWIAGLSDEGGTGAYVAAMLKQVVQPNAEEIAKLDEFVQTTIWGGLQGQDYGVRKSLFYYDPKLDYPYSKDSDWTSWTSWNKEASESLDRAYNYVHVVVAYWSMYRVARAYPELTSKSWSWYLDQAQKTIIRMTQKDVSYRDVGLMGETVFGEVLTGLKREGNDTAADAVESAMKKRAELWHSQDIPYGSEMAWDSTGQEGVYYWTRHFGFDDSVQKTINSVLGYMPNVPHWGWNGNARRYWDFVYGGKLQRIERQIHHYGSGLNSQVLLSAFRDNSSDTYLLRVGYAGSSAPLTNINQDGFPSAAFHSRPDTLKWDGITGDYGGGLIGTVLNSGTYVADDKDLDIVAFGGKLTNIGAQYFVEPKDAVRKRIFIGPFKVMVTVDAGCISQFSFRLGARKGFDLTLSQTEGAPKAAKAAVWIESTGDEEWQLEAKKDVGVEKGRGGWIVPLPKSGSVRLQIHSGELL
;
A
#
# COMPACT_ATOMS: atom_id res chain seq x y z
N MET A 1 37.54 2.98 -36.83
CA MET A 1 37.46 4.05 -37.85
C MET A 1 35.98 4.35 -38.12
N PRO A 2 35.60 5.61 -38.37
CA PRO A 2 34.56 6.26 -37.57
C PRO A 2 33.21 6.50 -38.29
N SER A 3 32.26 6.97 -37.48
CA SER A 3 30.97 7.61 -37.78
C SER A 3 29.75 6.74 -38.10
N LEU A 4 28.97 6.44 -37.05
CA LEU A 4 27.51 6.59 -37.08
C LEU A 4 27.04 7.29 -35.78
N LYS A 5 27.66 8.44 -35.49
CA LYS A 5 27.08 9.46 -34.60
C LYS A 5 26.24 10.36 -35.48
N GLN A 6 24.92 10.18 -35.49
CA GLN A 6 23.90 11.20 -35.78
C GLN A 6 22.55 10.52 -36.03
N LEU A 7 21.86 10.19 -34.94
CA LEU A 7 20.40 10.37 -34.87
C LEU A 7 19.96 10.67 -33.42
N CYS A 8 20.79 11.43 -32.69
CA CYS A 8 20.31 12.24 -31.56
C CYS A 8 19.89 13.58 -32.16
N ALA A 9 18.72 13.60 -32.78
CA ALA A 9 18.10 14.83 -33.22
C ALA A 9 17.56 15.56 -31.98
N VAL A 10 18.37 16.50 -31.49
CA VAL A 10 17.96 17.85 -31.14
C VAL A 10 16.51 17.96 -30.62
N LEU A 11 16.32 17.69 -29.33
CA LEU A 11 15.57 18.62 -28.50
C LEU A 11 16.61 19.53 -27.89
N GLY A 12 16.70 20.74 -28.42
CA GLY A 12 17.60 21.75 -27.89
C GLY A 12 17.35 21.91 -26.40
N PHE A 13 18.43 22.05 -25.64
CA PHE A 13 18.41 22.73 -24.34
C PHE A 13 17.93 24.17 -24.56
N ALA A 14 16.63 24.36 -24.80
CA ALA A 14 15.96 25.47 -24.16
C ALA A 14 16.00 25.08 -22.69
N ALA A 15 16.87 25.71 -21.90
CA ALA A 15 16.56 25.81 -20.48
C ALA A 15 15.11 26.31 -20.45
N PRO A 16 14.14 25.56 -19.89
CA PRO A 16 12.83 26.12 -19.70
C PRO A 16 13.13 27.31 -18.79
N SER A 17 13.00 28.51 -19.35
CA SER A 17 12.84 29.68 -18.53
C SER A 17 11.52 29.39 -17.85
N VAL A 18 11.58 28.79 -16.66
CA VAL A 18 10.43 28.62 -15.80
C VAL A 18 10.04 30.04 -15.45
N LEU A 19 9.22 30.64 -16.31
CA LEU A 19 8.64 31.94 -16.07
C LEU A 19 7.87 31.77 -14.77
N ALA A 20 8.23 32.59 -13.78
CA ALA A 20 7.48 32.66 -12.54
C ALA A 20 5.99 32.80 -12.89
N GLN A 21 5.16 32.01 -12.22
CA GLN A 21 3.74 32.04 -12.49
C GLN A 21 3.17 33.41 -12.13
N LYS A 22 2.02 33.77 -12.71
CA LYS A 22 1.36 35.02 -12.36
C LYS A 22 1.05 35.02 -10.86
N ASP A 23 1.57 36.02 -10.16
CA ASP A 23 1.33 36.18 -8.72
C ASP A 23 -0.11 36.66 -8.48
N ASN A 24 -1.02 35.73 -8.16
CA ASN A 24 -2.37 36.00 -7.69
C ASN A 24 -2.50 35.89 -6.16
N LEU A 25 -1.46 35.46 -5.46
CA LEU A 25 -1.43 35.41 -4.00
C LEU A 25 -1.03 36.75 -3.37
N GLY A 26 -0.31 37.60 -4.10
CA GLY A 26 0.29 38.83 -3.59
C GLY A 26 1.62 38.57 -2.88
N LEU A 27 2.43 37.62 -3.37
CA LEU A 27 3.76 37.32 -2.84
C LEU A 27 4.65 38.56 -2.77
N GLY A 28 4.55 39.46 -3.75
CA GLY A 28 5.28 40.73 -3.78
C GLY A 28 5.03 41.67 -2.58
N ASN A 29 3.90 41.50 -1.87
CA ASN A 29 3.53 42.28 -0.69
C ASN A 29 4.01 41.63 0.64
N GLY A 30 4.75 40.52 0.53
CA GLY A 30 5.44 39.85 1.62
C GLY A 30 4.56 38.93 2.46
N TYR A 31 5.10 38.50 3.60
CA TYR A 31 4.50 37.48 4.47
C TYR A 31 4.23 38.01 5.88
N ILE A 32 3.32 37.35 6.59
CA ILE A 32 3.17 37.43 8.03
C ILE A 32 3.86 36.20 8.62
N ASP A 33 4.99 36.41 9.29
CA ASP A 33 5.70 35.37 10.02
C ASP A 33 5.01 35.10 11.36
N ILE A 34 4.67 33.85 11.60
CA ILE A 34 4.01 33.36 12.81
C ILE A 34 4.97 32.43 13.54
N LYS A 35 5.10 32.63 14.85
CA LYS A 35 5.84 31.72 15.73
C LYS A 35 4.95 31.32 16.90
N THR A 36 4.64 30.03 16.99
CA THR A 36 4.05 29.43 18.18
C THR A 36 5.15 28.74 18.99
N LYS A 37 4.78 28.09 20.10
CA LYS A 37 5.75 27.31 20.89
C LYS A 37 6.40 26.19 20.07
N ASN A 38 5.62 25.49 19.25
CA ASN A 38 6.06 24.26 18.58
C ASN A 38 6.32 24.45 17.08
N LEU A 39 5.79 25.50 16.45
CA LEU A 39 5.80 25.67 14.99
C LEU A 39 6.25 27.07 14.58
N LYS A 40 6.86 27.16 13.41
CA LYS A 40 7.01 28.41 12.63
C LYS A 40 6.14 28.29 11.39
N ALA A 41 5.44 29.37 11.05
CA ALA A 41 4.56 29.41 9.91
C ALA A 41 4.71 30.73 9.16
N ARG A 42 4.44 30.71 7.85
CA ARG A 42 4.30 31.92 7.04
C ARG A 42 2.97 31.90 6.32
N ILE A 43 2.26 33.01 6.41
CA ILE A 43 1.09 33.26 5.56
C ILE A 43 1.35 34.44 4.63
N VAL A 44 0.84 34.39 3.39
CA VAL A 44 0.96 35.51 2.44
C VAL A 44 0.15 36.69 2.97
N ARG A 45 0.69 37.92 2.94
CA ARG A 45 0.01 39.08 3.54
C ARG A 45 -1.35 39.37 2.92
N ASP A 46 -1.45 39.30 1.60
CA ASP A 46 -2.66 39.64 0.85
C ASP A 46 -3.71 38.53 0.88
N ALA A 47 -3.30 37.29 0.58
CA ALA A 47 -4.22 36.16 0.57
C ALA A 47 -4.49 35.56 1.96
N GLN A 48 -3.59 35.78 2.93
CA GLN A 48 -3.56 35.18 4.27
C GLN A 48 -3.71 33.64 4.29
N VAL A 49 -3.24 32.98 3.23
CA VAL A 49 -3.09 31.50 3.15
C VAL A 49 -1.70 31.08 3.62
N LEU A 50 -1.59 29.88 4.20
CA LEU A 50 -0.38 29.30 4.74
C LEU A 50 0.47 28.69 3.62
N VAL A 51 1.74 29.09 3.56
CA VAL A 51 2.69 28.71 2.50
C VAL A 51 3.96 28.07 3.02
N SER A 52 4.25 28.20 4.32
CA SER A 52 5.38 27.55 5.00
C SER A 52 4.93 27.09 6.37
N LEU A 53 5.30 25.86 6.74
CA LEU A 53 5.05 25.30 8.07
C LEU A 53 6.22 24.38 8.44
N THR A 54 7.01 24.81 9.43
CA THR A 54 8.16 24.05 9.94
C THR A 54 8.03 23.80 11.43
N SER A 55 8.78 22.82 11.93
CA SER A 55 9.06 22.73 13.36
C SER A 55 9.76 24.00 13.87
N ALA A 56 9.52 24.37 15.13
CA ALA A 56 10.23 25.48 15.76
C ALA A 56 11.75 25.26 15.80
N ASP A 57 12.20 24.01 15.82
CA ASP A 57 13.60 23.61 16.00
C ASP A 57 14.24 23.01 14.74
N ASP A 58 13.52 22.97 13.60
CA ASP A 58 14.00 22.40 12.34
C ASP A 58 13.74 23.35 11.15
N THR A 59 14.23 22.98 9.97
CA THR A 59 14.14 23.69 8.69
C THR A 59 13.33 22.94 7.63
N PHE A 60 13.01 21.66 7.85
CA PHE A 60 12.13 20.92 6.95
C PHE A 60 10.74 21.58 6.92
N ASP A 61 10.30 21.93 5.71
CA ASP A 61 8.99 22.55 5.47
C ASP A 61 8.02 21.49 4.96
N PHE A 62 6.91 21.33 5.68
CA PHE A 62 5.86 20.40 5.26
C PHE A 62 5.11 20.90 4.02
N LEU A 63 5.22 22.19 3.69
CA LEU A 63 4.55 22.85 2.57
C LEU A 63 5.53 23.17 1.43
N PRO A 64 5.05 23.32 0.19
CA PRO A 64 5.89 23.59 -0.98
C PRO A 64 6.38 25.05 -1.04
N PHE A 65 6.90 25.60 0.06
CA PHE A 65 7.40 26.98 0.13
C PHE A 65 8.54 27.24 -0.86
N ASP A 66 9.40 26.25 -1.06
CA ASP A 66 10.49 26.29 -2.05
C ASP A 66 9.99 26.36 -3.51
N ARG A 67 8.69 26.08 -3.72
CA ARG A 67 8.01 26.15 -5.02
C ARG A 67 6.90 27.21 -5.05
N ILE A 68 6.86 28.13 -4.08
CA ILE A 68 5.73 29.07 -3.96
C ILE A 68 5.54 29.95 -5.20
N ASP A 69 6.62 30.32 -5.87
CA ASP A 69 6.59 31.10 -7.13
C ASP A 69 5.96 30.33 -8.30
N ALA A 70 5.87 29.00 -8.19
CA ALA A 70 5.18 28.12 -9.14
C ALA A 70 3.78 27.73 -8.65
N ARG A 71 3.32 28.31 -7.53
CA ARG A 71 2.05 27.98 -6.86
C ARG A 71 1.17 29.21 -6.54
N ALA A 72 1.47 30.34 -7.15
CA ALA A 72 0.82 31.61 -6.84
C ALA A 72 -0.42 31.93 -7.68
N GLN A 73 -0.79 31.10 -8.67
CA GLN A 73 -1.91 31.39 -9.58
C GLN A 73 -3.27 31.01 -9.01
N ASN A 74 -4.31 31.62 -9.60
CA ASN A 74 -5.69 31.20 -9.39
C ASN A 74 -5.86 29.70 -9.71
N GLY A 75 -6.67 29.01 -8.91
CA GLY A 75 -6.95 27.59 -9.04
C GLY A 75 -5.87 26.66 -8.47
N GLN A 76 -4.79 27.20 -7.90
CA GLN A 76 -3.84 26.43 -7.07
C GLN A 76 -4.20 26.63 -5.60
N TYR A 77 -4.36 25.53 -4.86
CA TYR A 77 -4.94 25.56 -3.53
C TYR A 77 -3.89 25.54 -2.42
N HIS A 78 -4.19 26.21 -1.30
CA HIS A 78 -3.32 26.36 -0.13
C HIS A 78 -4.11 26.15 1.17
N TRP A 79 -3.43 25.78 2.25
CA TRP A 79 -4.07 25.78 3.57
C TRP A 79 -4.56 27.18 3.94
N GLY A 80 -5.82 27.29 4.32
CA GLY A 80 -6.48 28.59 4.57
C GLY A 80 -7.40 29.02 3.43
N ASP A 81 -7.41 28.34 2.29
CA ASP A 81 -8.52 28.40 1.35
C ASP A 81 -9.75 27.62 1.88
N ILE A 82 -10.91 27.90 1.30
CA ILE A 82 -12.18 27.24 1.62
C ILE A 82 -13.00 27.00 0.36
N THR A 83 -13.59 25.81 0.25
CA THR A 83 -14.64 25.52 -0.75
C THR A 83 -15.94 25.15 -0.05
N TYR A 84 -17.07 25.47 -0.67
CA TYR A 84 -18.38 25.12 -0.13
C TYR A 84 -19.45 25.03 -1.23
N ARG A 85 -20.54 24.33 -0.92
CA ARG A 85 -21.78 24.33 -1.69
C ARG A 85 -22.94 24.62 -0.77
N TYR A 86 -23.81 25.53 -1.17
CA TYR A 86 -24.98 25.93 -0.40
C TYR A 86 -26.23 26.04 -1.27
N ARG A 87 -27.39 26.02 -0.63
CA ARG A 87 -28.68 26.35 -1.27
C ARG A 87 -29.64 26.95 -0.25
N LYS A 88 -30.64 27.70 -0.72
CA LYS A 88 -31.79 28.06 0.13
C LYS A 88 -32.56 26.80 0.49
N GLN A 89 -32.98 26.67 1.74
CA GLN A 89 -33.73 25.50 2.20
C GLN A 89 -34.97 25.27 1.31
N GLY A 90 -35.12 24.05 0.77
CA GLY A 90 -36.20 23.67 -0.14
C GLY A 90 -35.91 23.87 -1.63
N VAL A 91 -34.81 24.54 -1.99
CA VAL A 91 -34.30 24.58 -3.37
C VAL A 91 -33.44 23.34 -3.62
N SER A 92 -33.46 22.77 -4.84
CA SER A 92 -32.68 21.58 -5.19
C SER A 92 -31.23 21.91 -5.58
N ALA A 93 -31.04 22.91 -6.43
CA ALA A 93 -29.74 23.25 -7.02
C ALA A 93 -28.75 23.80 -5.97
N TRP A 94 -27.50 23.31 -6.04
CA TRP A 94 -26.39 23.77 -5.22
C TRP A 94 -25.64 24.92 -5.90
N THR A 95 -25.28 25.94 -5.13
CA THR A 95 -24.41 27.06 -5.54
C THR A 95 -23.04 26.88 -4.90
N SER A 96 -21.96 26.99 -5.69
CA SER A 96 -20.59 26.80 -5.20
C SER A 96 -19.89 28.11 -4.86
N GLY A 97 -19.02 28.07 -3.84
CA GLY A 97 -18.01 29.07 -3.57
C GLY A 97 -16.64 28.43 -3.37
N ASP A 98 -15.60 29.09 -3.86
CA ASP A 98 -14.21 28.62 -3.81
C ASP A 98 -13.28 29.83 -3.76
N SER A 99 -12.51 29.96 -2.68
CA SER A 99 -11.62 31.10 -2.46
C SER A 99 -10.38 31.10 -3.36
N ALA A 100 -10.02 29.98 -3.98
CA ALA A 100 -8.81 29.87 -4.79
C ALA A 100 -9.03 30.28 -6.26
N GLN A 101 -10.27 30.33 -6.75
CA GLN A 101 -10.56 30.52 -8.19
C GLN A 101 -10.30 31.94 -8.69
N LYS A 102 -10.54 32.95 -7.85
CA LYS A 102 -10.42 34.37 -8.21
C LYS A 102 -9.81 35.16 -7.06
N ARG A 103 -8.53 34.91 -6.78
CA ARG A 103 -7.83 35.51 -5.66
C ARG A 103 -7.83 37.03 -5.74
N GLN A 104 -8.08 37.64 -4.59
CA GLN A 104 -7.96 39.07 -4.32
C GLN A 104 -7.41 39.24 -2.90
N PRO A 105 -6.77 40.39 -2.58
CA PRO A 105 -6.40 40.70 -1.20
C PRO A 105 -7.62 40.61 -0.28
N VAL A 106 -7.50 39.87 0.82
CA VAL A 106 -8.57 39.72 1.80
C VAL A 106 -8.63 40.95 2.71
N ASN A 107 -9.80 41.18 3.31
CA ASN A 107 -9.97 42.30 4.23
C ASN A 107 -9.53 41.88 5.64
N ASN A 108 -8.48 42.50 6.18
CA ASN A 108 -8.07 42.29 7.56
C ASN A 108 -9.19 42.72 8.52
N VAL A 109 -9.57 41.86 9.45
CA VAL A 109 -10.55 42.18 10.50
C VAL A 109 -9.92 42.04 11.88
N SER A 110 -10.24 42.96 12.79
CA SER A 110 -9.68 42.92 14.15
C SER A 110 -10.51 41.98 15.03
N THR A 111 -9.95 40.83 15.41
CA THR A 111 -10.62 39.85 16.29
C THR A 111 -9.73 39.46 17.48
N GLY A 112 -9.55 40.39 18.42
CA GLY A 112 -8.99 40.07 19.75
C GLY A 112 -7.60 39.43 19.72
N THR A 113 -7.51 38.14 20.08
CA THR A 113 -6.25 37.39 20.30
C THR A 113 -5.81 36.53 19.11
N ALA A 114 -6.45 36.64 17.93
CA ALA A 114 -6.02 35.90 16.74
C ALA A 114 -4.64 36.39 16.23
N LEU A 115 -3.84 35.48 15.67
CA LEU A 115 -2.53 35.80 15.07
C LEU A 115 -2.70 36.55 13.74
N ALA A 116 -3.71 36.17 12.97
CA ALA A 116 -4.19 36.89 11.79
C ALA A 116 -5.67 36.56 11.59
N SER A 117 -6.43 37.52 11.07
CA SER A 117 -7.87 37.37 10.86
C SER A 117 -8.31 38.14 9.62
N SER A 118 -9.14 37.50 8.78
CA SER A 118 -9.57 38.04 7.50
C SER A 118 -11.01 37.70 7.14
N ASP A 119 -11.70 38.65 6.52
CA ASP A 119 -12.94 38.43 5.79
C ASP A 119 -12.60 38.03 4.34
N LEU A 120 -13.12 36.89 3.91
CA LEU A 120 -12.84 36.26 2.61
C LEU A 120 -13.76 36.77 1.49
N GLY A 121 -14.70 37.68 1.76
CA GLY A 121 -15.62 38.26 0.78
C GLY A 121 -14.96 38.66 -0.55
N PRO A 122 -13.81 39.38 -0.57
CA PRO A 122 -13.17 39.80 -1.82
C PRO A 122 -12.77 38.67 -2.78
N THR A 123 -12.54 37.47 -2.26
CA THR A 123 -12.07 36.31 -3.05
C THR A 123 -13.17 35.28 -3.31
N LEU A 124 -14.39 35.51 -2.78
CA LEU A 124 -15.52 34.62 -2.88
C LEU A 124 -16.60 35.19 -3.83
N PRO A 125 -17.39 34.34 -4.48
CA PRO A 125 -18.56 34.82 -5.23
C PRO A 125 -19.62 35.41 -4.28
N ASP A 126 -20.46 36.28 -4.82
CA ASP A 126 -21.60 36.86 -4.09
C ASP A 126 -22.47 35.75 -3.50
N SER A 127 -22.70 35.81 -2.18
CA SER A 127 -23.47 34.80 -1.45
C SER A 127 -24.09 35.39 -0.18
N PRO A 128 -25.11 34.75 0.42
CA PRO A 128 -25.65 35.14 1.72
C PRO A 128 -24.73 34.74 2.89
N LEU A 129 -23.56 34.14 2.62
CA LEU A 129 -22.62 33.67 3.63
C LEU A 129 -21.48 34.69 3.80
N ASN A 130 -21.32 35.18 5.02
CA ASN A 130 -20.13 35.91 5.44
C ASN A 130 -19.14 34.93 6.07
N ILE A 131 -17.91 34.87 5.57
CA ILE A 131 -16.90 33.90 5.98
C ILE A 131 -15.66 34.64 6.46
N THR A 132 -15.35 34.47 7.74
CA THR A 132 -14.11 34.97 8.36
C THR A 132 -13.17 33.82 8.66
N ARG A 133 -11.88 33.99 8.35
CA ARG A 133 -10.79 33.07 8.68
C ARG A 133 -9.93 33.65 9.79
N GLU A 134 -9.50 32.79 10.72
CA GLU A 134 -8.59 33.13 11.82
C GLU A 134 -7.45 32.10 11.91
N TRP A 135 -6.23 32.61 12.02
CA TRP A 135 -5.05 31.85 12.44
C TRP A 135 -4.82 32.07 13.93
N LEU A 136 -4.59 31.00 14.68
CA LEU A 136 -4.60 31.00 16.15
C LEU A 136 -3.35 30.33 16.71
N ASP A 137 -2.83 30.83 17.84
CA ASP A 137 -2.00 30.01 18.73
C ASP A 137 -2.94 29.17 19.60
N PHE A 138 -2.90 27.86 19.41
CA PHE A 138 -3.73 26.92 20.14
C PHE A 138 -2.85 25.98 20.97
N LYS A 139 -2.60 26.37 22.22
CA LYS A 139 -1.76 25.61 23.18
C LYS A 139 -0.34 25.37 22.65
N GLY A 140 0.24 26.35 21.95
CA GLY A 140 1.58 26.26 21.37
C GLY A 140 1.63 25.68 19.96
N ASP A 141 0.49 25.24 19.41
CA ASP A 141 0.34 24.77 18.04
C ASP A 141 -0.35 25.82 17.17
N LEU A 142 -0.33 25.60 15.85
CA LEU A 142 -1.05 26.45 14.90
C LEU A 142 -2.48 25.94 14.71
N GLY A 143 -3.47 26.80 14.90
CA GLY A 143 -4.87 26.54 14.58
C GLY A 143 -5.35 27.36 13.39
N LEU A 144 -6.18 26.77 12.53
CA LEU A 144 -6.95 27.43 11.48
C LEU A 144 -8.42 27.31 11.81
N ARG A 145 -9.16 28.42 11.82
CA ARG A 145 -10.61 28.45 12.08
C ARG A 145 -11.33 29.28 11.02
N PHE A 146 -12.46 28.78 10.55
CA PHE A 146 -13.44 29.54 9.78
C PHE A 146 -14.72 29.71 10.59
N THR A 147 -15.29 30.91 10.53
CA THR A 147 -16.65 31.18 11.01
C THR A 147 -17.51 31.55 9.81
N ILE A 148 -18.46 30.67 9.46
CA ILE A 148 -19.41 30.86 8.37
C ILE A 148 -20.72 31.35 8.96
N THR A 149 -21.12 32.58 8.63
CA THR A 149 -22.34 33.22 9.13
C THR A 149 -23.34 33.41 8.00
N ASN A 150 -24.59 33.00 8.20
CA ASN A 150 -25.66 33.35 7.29
C ASN A 150 -26.09 34.81 7.53
N SER A 151 -25.65 35.72 6.66
CA SER A 151 -26.00 37.15 6.69
C SER A 151 -27.25 37.48 5.87
N GLY A 152 -27.85 36.48 5.22
CA GLY A 152 -29.11 36.62 4.49
C GLY A 152 -30.35 36.54 5.38
N VAL A 153 -31.52 36.55 4.75
CA VAL A 153 -32.83 36.47 5.42
C VAL A 153 -33.48 35.08 5.36
N ASP A 154 -32.93 34.18 4.55
CA ASP A 154 -33.44 32.82 4.36
C ASP A 154 -32.61 31.79 5.13
N ASN A 155 -33.19 30.63 5.42
CA ASN A 155 -32.42 29.48 5.89
C ASN A 155 -31.53 28.95 4.76
N ILE A 156 -30.25 28.76 5.03
CA ILE A 156 -29.26 28.24 4.09
C ILE A 156 -28.84 26.83 4.50
N GLU A 157 -28.94 25.87 3.60
CA GLU A 157 -28.37 24.53 3.76
C GLU A 157 -26.96 24.52 3.14
N LEU A 158 -25.95 24.20 3.95
CA LEU A 158 -24.59 23.89 3.52
C LEU A 158 -24.51 22.40 3.22
N GLY A 159 -24.26 22.04 1.96
CA GLY A 159 -24.16 20.65 1.50
C GLY A 159 -22.74 20.20 1.22
N SER A 160 -21.80 21.12 1.03
CA SER A 160 -20.37 20.81 1.15
C SER A 160 -19.61 21.92 1.83
N LEU A 161 -18.51 21.55 2.49
CA LEU A 161 -17.62 22.46 3.18
C LEU A 161 -16.25 21.78 3.28
N GLY A 162 -15.21 22.37 2.68
CA GLY A 162 -13.90 21.77 2.66
C GLY A 162 -12.72 22.73 2.75
N PHE A 163 -11.58 22.16 3.18
CA PHE A 163 -10.29 22.83 3.31
C PHE A 163 -9.25 22.12 2.46
N PRO A 164 -8.59 22.82 1.54
CA PRO A 164 -7.48 22.24 0.80
C PRO A 164 -6.34 21.81 1.72
N ALA A 165 -5.83 20.61 1.46
CA ALA A 165 -4.78 19.97 2.23
C ALA A 165 -3.49 19.88 1.41
N GLU A 166 -2.84 21.03 1.26
CA GLU A 166 -1.57 21.16 0.54
C GLU A 166 -0.39 20.68 1.40
N PHE A 167 0.51 19.90 0.81
CA PHE A 167 1.79 19.48 1.40
C PHE A 167 2.83 19.34 0.29
N ASN A 168 4.13 19.34 0.61
CA ASN A 168 5.15 19.31 -0.44
C ASN A 168 5.28 17.92 -1.10
N SER A 169 4.41 17.58 -2.06
CA SER A 169 4.42 16.29 -2.78
C SER A 169 4.68 16.45 -4.29
N ILE A 170 5.36 17.54 -4.67
CA ILE A 170 5.68 17.88 -6.06
C ILE A 170 7.08 17.37 -6.38
N PHE A 171 7.21 16.25 -7.08
CA PHE A 171 8.51 15.68 -7.46
C PHE A 171 9.05 16.27 -8.77
N THR A 172 8.22 17.04 -9.47
CA THR A 172 8.54 17.66 -10.76
C THR A 172 9.81 18.50 -10.67
N ASN A 173 10.75 18.25 -11.58
CA ASN A 173 12.05 18.93 -11.64
C ASN A 173 12.83 18.84 -10.31
N ARG A 174 12.79 17.69 -9.62
CA ARG A 174 13.65 17.37 -8.49
C ARG A 174 14.50 16.14 -8.78
N THR A 175 15.75 16.13 -8.33
CA THR A 175 16.51 14.88 -8.17
C THR A 175 15.92 14.05 -7.03
N ALA A 176 16.36 12.79 -6.89
CA ALA A 176 15.96 11.97 -5.76
C ALA A 176 16.33 12.64 -4.41
N GLU A 177 17.52 13.25 -4.34
CA GLU A 177 18.03 13.90 -3.13
C GLU A 177 17.22 15.14 -2.76
N GLU A 178 16.90 15.98 -3.75
CA GLU A 178 16.04 17.15 -3.58
C GLU A 178 14.61 16.72 -3.17
N MET A 179 14.08 15.67 -3.80
CA MET A 179 12.78 15.11 -3.44
C MET A 179 12.79 14.65 -1.98
N GLN A 180 13.81 13.91 -1.54
CA GLN A 180 13.87 13.41 -0.16
C GLN A 180 14.08 14.53 0.87
N ALA A 181 14.82 15.58 0.50
CA ALA A 181 15.11 16.72 1.37
C ALA A 181 13.90 17.64 1.57
N HIS A 182 13.01 17.75 0.58
CA HIS A 182 11.94 18.75 0.58
C HIS A 182 10.53 18.16 0.63
N CYS A 183 10.33 16.90 0.25
CA CYS A 183 8.98 16.37 0.09
C CYS A 183 8.43 15.66 1.33
N SER A 184 7.10 15.71 1.45
CA SER A 184 6.32 14.92 2.39
C SER A 184 5.09 14.31 1.70
N LEU A 185 4.59 13.22 2.27
CA LEU A 185 3.39 12.52 1.83
C LEU A 185 2.33 12.58 2.91
N ALA A 186 1.08 12.80 2.50
CA ALA A 186 -0.05 12.99 3.38
C ALA A 186 -1.09 11.88 3.22
N ASP A 187 -1.43 11.21 4.31
CA ASP A 187 -2.38 10.08 4.31
C ASP A 187 -3.54 10.34 5.29
N PRO A 188 -4.81 10.23 4.83
CA PRO A 188 -5.98 10.53 5.64
C PRO A 188 -6.41 9.33 6.49
N TYR A 189 -6.90 9.63 7.70
CA TYR A 189 -7.85 8.78 8.41
C TYR A 189 -9.22 9.44 8.37
N ILE A 190 -10.13 8.93 7.53
CA ILE A 190 -11.46 9.49 7.27
C ILE A 190 -12.45 9.13 8.40
N GLY A 191 -12.03 9.37 9.64
CA GLY A 191 -12.65 8.83 10.85
C GLY A 191 -13.69 9.72 11.52
N LEU A 192 -14.32 10.66 10.81
CA LEU A 192 -15.24 11.66 11.38
C LEU A 192 -14.56 12.55 12.44
N ASP A 193 -15.06 12.60 13.68
CA ASP A 193 -14.48 13.44 14.76
C ASP A 193 -13.12 12.94 15.22
N ALA A 194 -12.78 11.69 14.91
CA ALA A 194 -11.44 11.11 15.09
C ALA A 194 -10.52 11.34 13.87
N GLY A 195 -11.07 11.91 12.82
CA GLY A 195 -10.40 12.05 11.53
C GLY A 195 -9.15 12.89 11.64
N HIS A 196 -8.11 12.54 10.88
CA HIS A 196 -6.87 13.29 10.87
C HIS A 196 -6.08 13.02 9.59
N ILE A 197 -5.11 13.88 9.28
CA ILE A 197 -4.13 13.64 8.21
C ILE A 197 -2.76 13.45 8.88
N ARG A 198 -2.04 12.39 8.50
CA ARG A 198 -0.63 12.18 8.90
C ARG A 198 0.25 12.60 7.74
N VAL A 199 1.28 13.38 8.03
CA VAL A 199 2.19 13.91 7.03
C VAL A 199 3.61 13.48 7.41
N ALA A 200 4.19 12.64 6.57
CA ALA A 200 5.51 12.06 6.77
C ALA A 200 6.50 12.67 5.76
N PRO A 201 7.68 13.16 6.19
CA PRO A 201 8.78 13.41 5.26
C PRO A 201 9.06 12.14 4.44
N VAL A 202 9.32 12.28 3.15
CA VAL A 202 9.58 11.13 2.25
C VAL A 202 10.80 10.32 2.69
N LYS A 203 11.74 10.96 3.39
CA LYS A 203 12.89 10.32 4.05
C LYS A 203 12.49 9.34 5.17
N GLY A 204 11.31 9.51 5.75
CA GLY A 204 10.77 8.75 6.89
C GLY A 204 11.51 8.93 8.21
N THR A 205 12.33 9.98 8.34
CA THR A 205 12.99 10.40 9.57
C THR A 205 12.65 11.85 9.90
N GLY A 206 12.87 12.27 11.15
CA GLY A 206 12.57 13.62 11.62
C GLY A 206 11.15 13.75 12.13
N ASN A 207 10.72 14.99 12.37
CA ASN A 207 9.37 15.27 12.81
C ASN A 207 8.33 14.87 11.75
N GLY A 208 7.23 14.29 12.20
CA GLY A 208 6.01 14.21 11.40
C GLY A 208 5.08 15.38 11.73
N LEU A 209 4.03 15.57 10.93
CA LEU A 209 2.95 16.51 11.22
C LEU A 209 1.61 15.78 11.24
N VAL A 210 0.73 16.13 12.18
CA VAL A 210 -0.66 15.69 12.19
C VAL A 210 -1.60 16.89 12.07
N VAL A 211 -2.63 16.74 11.25
CA VAL A 211 -3.73 17.70 11.15
C VAL A 211 -4.97 17.05 11.76
N THR A 212 -5.48 17.63 12.84
CA THR A 212 -6.66 17.13 13.57
C THR A 212 -7.76 18.19 13.65
N PRO A 213 -9.00 17.84 14.03
CA PRO A 213 -10.06 18.81 14.27
C PRO A 213 -9.65 19.80 15.37
N LEU A 214 -9.94 21.08 15.17
CA LEU A 214 -9.73 22.10 16.18
C LEU A 214 -10.79 21.97 17.27
N ASN A 215 -10.39 21.72 18.51
CA ASN A 215 -11.32 21.62 19.64
C ASN A 215 -12.19 22.89 19.76
N GLY A 216 -13.50 22.69 20.00
CA GLY A 216 -14.49 23.77 20.03
C GLY A 216 -15.05 24.16 18.65
N THR A 217 -14.81 23.33 17.63
CA THR A 217 -15.39 23.46 16.28
C THR A 217 -16.07 22.16 15.85
N GLU A 218 -16.98 22.22 14.89
CA GLU A 218 -17.67 21.06 14.29
C GLU A 218 -16.95 20.63 13.01
N THR A 219 -15.83 19.91 13.13
CA THR A 219 -14.93 19.62 11.99
C THR A 219 -14.60 18.13 11.81
N PRO A 220 -15.60 17.25 11.61
CA PRO A 220 -15.31 15.88 11.21
C PRO A 220 -14.56 15.82 9.87
N LEU A 221 -13.72 14.79 9.68
CA LEU A 221 -13.25 14.39 8.34
C LEU A 221 -14.24 13.38 7.76
N GLU A 222 -15.26 13.87 7.07
CA GLU A 222 -16.32 13.05 6.45
C GLU A 222 -15.83 12.37 5.17
N ALA A 223 -15.06 13.09 4.34
CA ALA A 223 -14.41 12.55 3.16
C ALA A 223 -13.09 13.25 2.85
N TYR A 224 -12.24 12.58 2.07
CA TYR A 224 -11.01 13.13 1.51
C TYR A 224 -11.14 13.12 -0.02
N ARG A 225 -11.15 14.30 -0.64
CA ARG A 225 -11.53 14.48 -2.05
C ARG A 225 -10.38 15.03 -2.87
N ASP A 226 -10.15 14.56 -4.08
CA ASP A 226 -9.17 15.13 -5.00
C ASP A 226 -9.54 16.59 -5.38
N LEU A 227 -8.54 17.47 -5.34
CA LEU A 227 -8.63 18.85 -5.82
C LEU A 227 -8.24 18.90 -7.29
N LYS A 228 -8.94 19.73 -8.06
CA LYS A 228 -8.69 19.98 -9.48
C LYS A 228 -7.89 21.27 -9.65
N GLU A 229 -6.61 21.16 -9.98
CA GLU A 229 -5.78 22.33 -10.31
C GLU A 229 -5.57 22.45 -11.84
N PRO A 230 -5.30 23.65 -12.36
CA PRO A 230 -4.82 23.81 -13.73
C PRO A 230 -3.47 23.11 -13.94
N TRP A 231 -3.25 22.56 -15.14
CA TRP A 231 -1.95 22.02 -15.52
C TRP A 231 -0.92 23.14 -15.74
N PHE A 232 0.24 23.00 -15.10
CA PHE A 232 1.42 23.82 -15.37
C PHE A 232 2.65 22.92 -15.46
N GLU A 233 3.54 23.17 -16.42
CA GLU A 233 4.78 22.41 -16.59
C GLU A 233 5.68 22.45 -15.35
N SER A 234 5.67 23.58 -14.62
CA SER A 234 6.48 23.77 -13.41
C SER A 234 6.06 22.89 -12.23
N THR A 235 4.82 22.40 -12.20
CA THR A 235 4.30 21.54 -11.13
C THR A 235 3.96 20.13 -11.62
N GLY A 236 3.56 19.97 -12.89
CA GLY A 236 3.17 18.68 -13.45
C GLY A 236 1.92 18.08 -12.81
N TYR A 237 0.92 18.90 -12.45
CA TYR A 237 -0.29 18.45 -11.73
C TYR A 237 -0.99 17.24 -12.39
N ALA A 238 -1.30 16.19 -11.62
CA ALA A 238 -1.87 14.95 -12.15
C ALA A 238 -0.98 14.31 -13.24
N SER A 239 0.31 14.17 -12.93
CA SER A 239 1.29 13.38 -13.70
C SER A 239 2.01 12.38 -12.79
N GLN A 240 2.98 11.64 -13.34
CA GLN A 240 3.80 10.70 -12.58
C GLN A 240 4.67 11.35 -11.50
N THR A 241 4.98 12.64 -11.62
CA THR A 241 5.79 13.39 -10.65
C THR A 241 4.95 14.15 -9.63
N PHE A 242 3.65 14.27 -9.84
CA PHE A 242 2.77 14.98 -8.92
C PHE A 242 1.34 14.47 -9.03
N GLU A 243 0.91 13.72 -8.02
CA GLU A 243 -0.43 13.15 -7.90
C GLU A 243 -1.53 14.21 -7.93
N GLY A 244 -1.26 15.39 -7.35
CA GLY A 244 -2.24 16.41 -7.04
C GLY A 244 -2.53 16.49 -5.53
N PHE A 245 -3.34 17.47 -5.15
CA PHE A 245 -3.76 17.67 -3.77
C PHE A 245 -5.16 17.19 -3.51
N TYR A 246 -5.49 17.11 -2.22
CA TYR A 246 -6.78 16.67 -1.75
C TYR A 246 -7.36 17.69 -0.79
N GLU A 247 -8.62 17.50 -0.43
CA GLU A 247 -9.41 18.39 0.38
C GLU A 247 -10.02 17.63 1.56
N TRP A 248 -9.87 18.19 2.75
CA TRP A 248 -10.63 17.78 3.93
C TRP A 248 -12.10 18.19 3.73
N GLN A 249 -13.03 17.24 3.63
CA GLN A 249 -14.47 17.56 3.59
C GLN A 249 -15.11 17.37 4.96
N VAL A 250 -15.75 18.44 5.45
CA VAL A 250 -16.57 18.43 6.67
C VAL A 250 -18.00 17.97 6.37
N LEU A 251 -18.53 18.36 5.21
CA LEU A 251 -19.88 18.03 4.74
C LEU A 251 -19.78 17.58 3.28
N THR A 252 -20.55 16.57 2.86
CA THR A 252 -20.46 16.02 1.50
C THR A 252 -21.78 15.75 0.79
N LYS A 253 -22.94 16.05 1.40
CA LYS A 253 -24.25 15.81 0.77
C LYS A 253 -24.37 16.37 -0.66
N ALA A 254 -23.83 17.57 -0.92
CA ALA A 254 -23.89 18.17 -2.25
C ALA A 254 -23.05 17.42 -3.29
N TRP A 255 -21.98 16.73 -2.88
CA TRP A 255 -21.21 15.84 -3.77
C TRP A 255 -21.95 14.51 -3.97
N ALA A 256 -22.50 13.95 -2.89
CA ALA A 256 -23.30 12.72 -2.93
C ALA A 256 -24.55 12.83 -3.80
N GLU A 257 -25.23 13.98 -3.81
CA GLU A 257 -26.38 14.23 -4.68
C GLU A 257 -25.99 14.44 -6.16
N ASN A 258 -24.70 14.66 -6.48
CA ASN A 258 -24.21 15.01 -7.81
C ASN A 258 -23.13 14.04 -8.31
N GLU A 259 -21.84 14.40 -8.15
CA GLU A 259 -20.71 13.68 -8.72
C GLU A 259 -20.57 12.25 -8.16
N TRP A 260 -21.00 12.01 -6.92
CA TRP A 260 -20.87 10.71 -6.25
C TRP A 260 -22.19 9.93 -6.18
N LYS A 261 -23.24 10.35 -6.90
CA LYS A 261 -24.59 9.77 -6.81
C LYS A 261 -24.70 8.27 -7.07
N ASN A 262 -23.72 7.71 -7.77
CA ASN A 262 -23.64 6.29 -8.12
C ASN A 262 -22.63 5.52 -7.26
N GLN A 263 -22.09 6.15 -6.22
CA GLN A 263 -21.11 5.56 -5.33
C GLN A 263 -21.67 5.46 -3.91
N GLU A 264 -21.12 4.53 -3.15
CA GLU A 264 -21.30 4.46 -1.70
C GLU A 264 -20.06 5.11 -1.04
N PRO A 265 -20.19 6.31 -0.45
CA PRO A 265 -19.08 7.00 0.19
C PRO A 265 -18.61 6.28 1.46
N TRP A 266 -17.40 6.62 1.92
CA TRP A 266 -16.81 6.02 3.13
C TRP A 266 -17.65 6.27 4.40
N ASN A 267 -18.25 7.45 4.50
CA ASN A 267 -19.13 7.87 5.59
C ASN A 267 -20.48 8.33 5.03
N GLU A 268 -21.54 8.33 5.86
CA GLU A 268 -22.83 8.88 5.45
C GLU A 268 -22.68 10.38 5.10
N PRO A 269 -23.13 10.82 3.92
CA PRO A 269 -23.03 12.23 3.54
C PRO A 269 -23.92 13.13 4.39
N THR A 270 -23.37 14.22 4.93
CA THR A 270 -24.13 15.17 5.76
C THR A 270 -24.19 16.59 5.20
N SER A 271 -25.11 17.38 5.76
CA SER A 271 -25.35 18.80 5.47
C SER A 271 -25.77 19.54 6.73
N LYS A 272 -25.61 20.86 6.78
CA LYS A 272 -25.99 21.70 7.94
C LYS A 272 -26.91 22.86 7.51
N VAL A 273 -28.00 23.08 8.23
CA VAL A 273 -28.87 24.26 8.02
C VAL A 273 -28.46 25.40 8.95
N LEU A 274 -28.16 26.57 8.37
CA LEU A 274 -27.87 27.83 9.06
C LEU A 274 -29.06 28.79 8.92
N LYS A 275 -29.68 29.13 10.05
CA LYS A 275 -30.72 30.17 10.11
C LYS A 275 -30.10 31.57 9.95
N PRO A 276 -30.88 32.59 9.55
CA PRO A 276 -30.41 33.98 9.51
C PRO A 276 -29.71 34.40 10.81
N GLY A 277 -28.54 35.03 10.68
CA GLY A 277 -27.69 35.49 11.78
C GLY A 277 -27.02 34.38 12.59
N LYS A 278 -27.14 33.09 12.21
CA LYS A 278 -26.44 31.99 12.88
C LYS A 278 -25.14 31.64 12.16
N SER A 279 -24.19 31.14 12.93
CA SER A 279 -22.85 30.80 12.46
C SER A 279 -22.48 29.36 12.74
N LEU A 280 -21.66 28.79 11.87
CA LEU A 280 -20.95 27.52 12.05
C LEU A 280 -19.46 27.82 12.21
N LYS A 281 -18.82 27.18 13.20
CA LYS A 281 -17.37 27.23 13.37
C LYS A 281 -16.76 25.88 13.03
N VAL A 282 -15.79 25.91 12.12
CA VAL A 282 -15.02 24.76 11.66
C VAL A 282 -13.53 25.12 11.67
N GLY A 283 -12.64 24.15 11.76
CA GLY A 283 -11.22 24.41 11.84
C GLY A 283 -10.37 23.19 12.15
N VAL A 284 -9.08 23.31 11.87
CA VAL A 284 -8.08 22.28 12.09
C VAL A 284 -6.94 22.78 12.96
N ARG A 285 -6.24 21.86 13.60
CA ARG A 285 -5.01 22.09 14.38
C ARG A 285 -3.87 21.33 13.73
N PHE A 286 -2.74 22.02 13.57
CA PHE A 286 -1.48 21.45 13.11
C PHE A 286 -0.59 21.16 14.30
N SER A 287 -0.22 19.90 14.52
CA SER A 287 0.60 19.46 15.65
C SER A 287 1.77 18.61 15.19
N LEU A 288 2.94 18.80 15.81
CA LEU A 288 4.11 17.97 15.52
C LEU A 288 3.99 16.58 16.13
N SER A 289 4.45 15.60 15.38
CA SER A 289 4.87 14.29 15.87
C SER A 289 6.38 14.29 16.07
N GLU A 290 6.86 13.74 17.19
CA GLU A 290 8.28 13.62 17.50
C GLU A 290 9.01 12.75 16.45
N SER A 291 8.32 11.74 15.92
CA SER A 291 8.77 10.88 14.82
C SER A 291 7.58 10.28 14.05
N ILE A 292 7.82 9.55 12.97
CA ILE A 292 6.79 8.76 12.26
C ILE A 292 6.09 7.74 13.18
N ARG A 293 6.81 7.20 14.17
CA ARG A 293 6.27 6.22 15.14
C ARG A 293 5.35 6.85 16.18
N ASP A 294 5.46 8.16 16.39
CA ASP A 294 4.76 8.89 17.44
C ASP A 294 3.42 9.51 16.98
N PHE A 295 2.95 9.21 15.76
CA PHE A 295 1.72 9.81 15.23
C PHE A 295 0.50 9.58 16.13
N ASP A 296 0.30 8.36 16.66
CA ASP A 296 -0.82 8.06 17.55
C ASP A 296 -0.74 8.91 18.84
N LYS A 297 0.46 9.09 19.38
CA LYS A 297 0.73 9.93 20.56
C LYS A 297 0.44 11.40 20.24
N ALA A 298 0.86 11.90 19.08
CA ALA A 298 0.61 13.27 18.64
C ALA A 298 -0.89 13.56 18.47
N VAL A 299 -1.63 12.66 17.81
CA VAL A 299 -3.10 12.78 17.66
C VAL A 299 -3.77 12.80 19.03
N ARG A 300 -3.45 11.87 19.93
CA ARG A 300 -4.04 11.80 21.28
C ARG A 300 -3.79 13.07 22.11
N LYS A 301 -2.60 13.67 22.03
CA LYS A 301 -2.29 14.94 22.73
C LYS A 301 -3.22 16.10 22.31
N THR A 302 -3.94 15.97 21.20
CA THR A 302 -4.93 16.98 20.76
C THR A 302 -6.31 16.79 21.40
N GLY A 303 -6.58 15.66 22.06
CA GLY A 303 -7.91 15.25 22.53
C GLY A 303 -8.75 14.55 21.45
N THR A 304 -8.15 14.25 20.29
CA THR A 304 -8.75 13.48 19.20
C THR A 304 -8.60 11.98 19.52
N PRO A 305 -9.70 11.20 19.52
CA PRO A 305 -9.62 9.76 19.76
C PRO A 305 -8.92 9.04 18.60
N ILE A 306 -8.33 7.90 18.90
CA ILE A 306 -7.77 6.98 17.90
C ILE A 306 -8.06 5.54 18.31
N VAL A 307 -8.00 4.59 17.38
CA VAL A 307 -8.12 3.16 17.67
C VAL A 307 -6.92 2.40 17.11
N VAL A 308 -6.56 1.30 17.77
CA VAL A 308 -5.62 0.31 17.23
C VAL A 308 -6.37 -0.99 16.94
N GLY A 309 -6.27 -1.48 15.70
CA GLY A 309 -6.81 -2.76 15.28
C GLY A 309 -5.73 -3.84 15.21
N VAL A 310 -6.06 -5.07 15.60
CA VAL A 310 -5.20 -6.25 15.45
C VAL A 310 -5.99 -7.34 14.73
N PRO A 311 -5.51 -7.87 13.59
CA PRO A 311 -4.21 -7.60 12.96
C PRO A 311 -4.13 -6.29 12.17
N GLY A 312 -5.21 -5.52 12.13
CA GLY A 312 -5.37 -4.35 11.27
C GLY A 312 -6.84 -4.25 10.86
N TYR A 313 -7.09 -3.71 9.67
CA TYR A 313 -8.46 -3.40 9.21
C TYR A 313 -8.90 -4.22 7.99
N THR A 314 -8.04 -5.12 7.50
CA THR A 314 -8.41 -6.18 6.56
C THR A 314 -8.49 -7.49 7.31
N ILE A 315 -9.66 -8.13 7.35
CA ILE A 315 -9.87 -9.35 8.13
C ILE A 315 -10.64 -10.43 7.34
N PRO A 316 -10.17 -11.68 7.31
CA PRO A 316 -10.92 -12.79 6.74
C PRO A 316 -12.05 -13.24 7.68
N ARG A 317 -13.12 -13.81 7.12
CA ARG A 317 -14.32 -14.26 7.87
C ARG A 317 -14.03 -15.15 9.07
N ASP A 318 -12.97 -15.94 9.03
CA ASP A 318 -12.61 -16.87 10.10
C ASP A 318 -11.54 -16.33 11.04
N LEU A 319 -11.20 -15.04 11.01
CA LEU A 319 -10.29 -14.40 11.95
C LEU A 319 -10.99 -13.25 12.70
N PRO A 320 -11.33 -13.43 13.99
CA PRO A 320 -11.77 -12.32 14.83
C PRO A 320 -10.68 -11.26 14.94
N ALA A 321 -11.07 -9.99 14.88
CA ALA A 321 -10.18 -8.85 15.11
C ALA A 321 -10.30 -8.37 16.55
N GLU A 322 -9.26 -7.74 17.07
CA GLU A 322 -9.32 -6.94 18.30
C GLU A 322 -9.28 -5.46 17.95
N LEU A 323 -10.09 -4.65 18.62
CA LEU A 323 -10.18 -3.20 18.46
C LEU A 323 -10.00 -2.53 19.81
N PHE A 324 -8.99 -1.66 19.92
CA PHE A 324 -8.65 -0.96 21.15
C PHE A 324 -8.82 0.55 20.96
N PRO A 325 -9.91 1.15 21.45
CA PRO A 325 -10.08 2.59 21.46
C PRO A 325 -9.12 3.23 22.47
N LEU A 326 -8.32 4.17 21.98
CA LEU A 326 -7.41 4.99 22.76
C LEU A 326 -8.00 6.42 22.82
N SER A 327 -8.78 6.69 23.86
CA SER A 327 -9.48 7.96 24.06
C SER A 327 -9.50 8.34 25.53
N ASP A 328 -9.57 9.64 25.82
CA ASP A 328 -9.79 10.16 27.17
C ASP A 328 -11.26 10.02 27.61
N SER A 329 -12.17 9.82 26.66
CA SER A 329 -13.59 9.55 26.90
C SER A 329 -13.90 8.06 26.73
N GLY A 330 -14.71 7.51 27.62
CA GLY A 330 -15.25 6.16 27.48
C GLY A 330 -16.15 6.00 26.26
N VAL A 331 -16.27 4.75 25.78
CA VAL A 331 -17.17 4.36 24.69
C VAL A 331 -18.60 4.23 25.22
N ALA A 332 -19.54 4.91 24.58
CA ALA A 332 -20.96 4.85 24.87
C ALA A 332 -21.65 3.70 24.13
N SER A 333 -21.37 3.56 22.82
CA SER A 333 -21.89 2.47 21.99
C SER A 333 -21.00 2.21 20.77
N ILE A 334 -21.20 1.05 20.15
CA ILE A 334 -20.56 0.68 18.88
C ILE A 334 -21.65 0.18 17.94
N ASP A 335 -21.72 0.79 16.76
CA ASP A 335 -22.64 0.44 15.68
C ASP A 335 -21.85 -0.11 14.48
N VAL A 336 -22.47 -1.01 13.71
CA VAL A 336 -21.85 -1.65 12.53
C VAL A 336 -22.75 -1.48 11.32
N SER A 337 -22.16 -1.01 10.21
CA SER A 337 -22.80 -0.94 8.89
C SER A 337 -21.96 -1.69 7.85
N PRO A 338 -22.52 -2.63 7.06
CA PRO A 338 -23.90 -3.09 7.11
C PRO A 338 -24.23 -3.81 8.43
N LYS A 339 -25.49 -3.69 8.87
CA LYS A 339 -25.94 -4.31 10.12
C LYS A 339 -25.73 -5.83 10.08
N GLY A 340 -25.10 -6.38 11.13
CA GLY A 340 -24.84 -7.81 11.25
C GLY A 340 -23.58 -8.31 10.52
N ALA A 341 -22.81 -7.42 9.88
CA ALA A 341 -21.54 -7.81 9.26
C ALA A 341 -20.48 -8.22 10.29
N LEU A 342 -20.47 -7.56 11.46
CA LEU A 342 -19.59 -7.87 12.60
C LEU A 342 -20.42 -8.00 13.88
N GLY A 343 -20.17 -9.07 14.64
CA GLY A 343 -20.56 -9.18 16.03
C GLY A 343 -19.52 -8.52 16.92
N ILE A 344 -19.95 -7.78 17.95
CA ILE A 344 -19.07 -7.08 18.89
C ILE A 344 -19.14 -7.76 20.26
N GLN A 345 -17.99 -8.08 20.82
CA GLN A 345 -17.86 -8.68 22.15
C GLN A 345 -16.81 -7.92 22.96
N ASN A 346 -17.05 -7.68 24.25
CA ASN A 346 -16.01 -7.09 25.12
C ASN A 346 -14.80 -8.03 25.24
N SER A 347 -13.60 -7.47 25.12
CA SER A 347 -12.32 -8.15 25.21
C SER A 347 -11.28 -7.32 25.97
N ASN A 348 -11.72 -6.66 27.04
CA ASN A 348 -10.86 -5.84 27.90
C ASN A 348 -9.58 -6.60 28.28
N LYS A 349 -8.44 -5.91 28.19
CA LYS A 349 -7.12 -6.42 28.56
C LYS A 349 -6.54 -5.53 29.65
N GLY A 350 -6.45 -6.05 30.87
CA GLY A 350 -6.06 -5.26 32.04
C GLY A 350 -6.96 -4.02 32.20
N PHE A 351 -6.35 -2.84 32.13
CA PHE A 351 -7.07 -1.55 32.21
C PHE A 351 -7.53 -1.00 30.86
N GLN A 352 -7.13 -1.63 29.75
CA GLN A 352 -7.46 -1.16 28.41
C GLN A 352 -8.81 -1.72 27.97
N THR A 353 -9.74 -0.84 27.60
CA THR A 353 -11.00 -1.24 26.95
C THR A 353 -10.69 -1.83 25.58
N GLY A 354 -11.22 -3.02 25.33
CA GLY A 354 -11.01 -3.76 24.08
C GLY A 354 -12.32 -4.40 23.61
N TYR A 355 -12.46 -4.51 22.30
CA TYR A 355 -13.58 -5.18 21.66
C TYR A 355 -13.08 -6.22 20.66
N ARG A 356 -13.63 -7.43 20.74
CA ARG A 356 -13.44 -8.48 19.75
C ARG A 356 -14.55 -8.40 18.71
N LEU A 357 -14.13 -8.29 17.45
CA LEU A 357 -14.98 -8.16 16.28
C LEU A 357 -15.02 -9.51 15.58
N HIS A 358 -16.22 -10.08 15.45
CA HIS A 358 -16.43 -11.39 14.82
C HIS A 358 -17.14 -11.20 13.47
N PRO A 359 -16.45 -11.39 12.34
CA PRO A 359 -17.10 -11.43 11.04
C PRO A 359 -18.22 -12.45 10.99
N SER A 360 -19.37 -12.08 10.42
CA SER A 360 -20.40 -13.06 10.10
C SER A 360 -19.96 -13.91 8.90
N SER A 361 -20.49 -15.13 8.81
CA SER A 361 -20.16 -16.06 7.71
C SER A 361 -20.54 -15.54 6.32
N SER A 362 -21.44 -14.56 6.24
CA SER A 362 -21.90 -13.94 4.99
C SER A 362 -21.26 -12.59 4.70
N ALA A 363 -20.60 -11.96 5.69
CA ALA A 363 -20.05 -10.62 5.54
C ALA A 363 -18.94 -10.58 4.47
N TRP A 364 -18.94 -9.57 3.60
CA TRP A 364 -17.91 -9.39 2.58
C TRP A 364 -17.85 -7.93 2.16
N GLY A 365 -16.66 -7.45 1.81
CA GLY A 365 -16.44 -6.09 1.34
C GLY A 365 -16.32 -5.09 2.48
N ARG A 366 -16.64 -3.83 2.19
CA ARG A 366 -16.46 -2.71 3.11
C ARG A 366 -17.45 -2.79 4.28
N VAL A 367 -16.93 -2.60 5.49
CA VAL A 367 -17.72 -2.54 6.73
C VAL A 367 -17.24 -1.35 7.56
N ARG A 368 -18.17 -0.53 8.04
CA ARG A 368 -17.91 0.61 8.92
C ARG A 368 -18.33 0.27 10.34
N VAL A 369 -17.41 0.44 11.28
CA VAL A 369 -17.65 0.39 12.72
C VAL A 369 -17.67 1.82 13.25
N SER A 370 -18.80 2.27 13.77
CA SER A 370 -18.99 3.61 14.34
C SER A 370 -18.95 3.53 15.87
N ILE A 371 -17.93 4.14 16.47
CA ILE A 371 -17.77 4.23 17.92
C ILE A 371 -18.31 5.58 18.37
N ASN A 372 -19.33 5.56 19.23
CA ASN A 372 -19.87 6.77 19.85
C ASN A 372 -19.24 6.91 21.24
N TYR A 373 -18.67 8.07 21.55
CA TYR A 373 -18.05 8.36 22.84
C TYR A 373 -18.99 9.12 23.77
N ASN A 374 -18.75 9.02 25.07
CA ASN A 374 -19.54 9.73 26.10
C ASN A 374 -19.45 11.26 26.01
N ASP A 375 -18.40 11.80 25.38
CA ASP A 375 -18.25 13.24 25.10
C ASP A 375 -18.97 13.71 23.83
N GLY A 376 -19.70 12.81 23.15
CA GLY A 376 -20.48 13.09 21.95
C GLY A 376 -19.72 12.96 20.63
N LYS A 377 -18.41 12.67 20.66
CA LYS A 377 -17.64 12.40 19.44
C LYS A 377 -18.06 11.08 18.80
N VAL A 378 -17.95 11.02 17.48
CA VAL A 378 -18.15 9.82 16.68
C VAL A 378 -16.88 9.49 15.91
N GLN A 379 -16.40 8.25 16.03
CA GLN A 379 -15.29 7.72 15.26
C GLN A 379 -15.76 6.64 14.29
N ALA A 380 -15.51 6.82 13.00
CA ALA A 380 -15.72 5.77 12.00
C ALA A 380 -14.43 5.00 11.74
N VAL A 381 -14.47 3.67 11.86
CA VAL A 381 -13.36 2.76 11.55
C VAL A 381 -13.77 1.89 10.37
N HIS A 382 -12.99 1.92 9.29
CA HIS A 382 -13.33 1.23 8.05
C HIS A 382 -12.56 -0.08 7.93
N TYR A 383 -13.30 -1.19 7.91
CA TYR A 383 -12.80 -2.54 7.68
C TYR A 383 -13.10 -3.03 6.26
N TYR A 384 -12.33 -4.01 5.80
CA TYR A 384 -12.66 -4.83 4.64
C TYR A 384 -12.68 -6.30 5.05
N ILE A 385 -13.79 -7.00 4.77
CA ILE A 385 -13.96 -8.41 5.09
C ILE A 385 -13.79 -9.24 3.82
N THR A 386 -12.83 -10.16 3.82
CA THR A 386 -12.64 -11.14 2.73
C THR A 386 -13.32 -12.46 3.08
N LYS A 387 -13.42 -13.37 2.10
CA LYS A 387 -13.64 -14.80 2.42
C LYS A 387 -12.53 -15.31 3.35
N THR A 388 -12.65 -16.53 3.86
CA THR A 388 -11.49 -17.13 4.55
C THR A 388 -10.29 -17.15 3.61
N THR A 389 -9.08 -17.07 4.13
CA THR A 389 -7.89 -16.99 3.28
C THR A 389 -7.76 -18.22 2.36
N SER A 390 -8.15 -19.40 2.85
CA SER A 390 -8.18 -20.63 2.06
C SER A 390 -9.20 -20.61 0.92
N GLU A 391 -10.44 -20.14 1.18
CA GLU A 391 -11.45 -19.97 0.13
C GLU A 391 -10.99 -18.93 -0.90
N THR A 392 -10.47 -17.79 -0.45
CA THR A 392 -9.98 -16.72 -1.31
C THR A 392 -8.90 -17.23 -2.29
N LEU A 393 -7.93 -18.02 -1.81
CA LEU A 393 -6.90 -18.61 -2.65
C LEU A 393 -7.42 -19.73 -3.56
N ASN A 394 -8.42 -20.51 -3.13
CA ASN A 394 -9.07 -21.50 -3.99
C ASN A 394 -9.83 -20.82 -5.14
N ASP A 395 -10.61 -19.80 -4.83
CA ASP A 395 -11.36 -19.04 -5.83
C ASP A 395 -10.39 -18.37 -6.82
N LEU A 396 -9.30 -17.78 -6.33
CA LEU A 396 -8.24 -17.22 -7.18
C LEU A 396 -7.66 -18.25 -8.17
N GLY A 397 -7.22 -19.41 -7.68
CA GLY A 397 -6.64 -20.46 -8.52
C GLY A 397 -7.63 -20.99 -9.56
N SER A 398 -8.88 -21.23 -9.13
CA SER A 398 -9.97 -21.65 -10.01
C SER A 398 -10.26 -20.61 -11.09
N PHE A 399 -10.41 -19.34 -10.72
CA PHE A 399 -10.67 -18.25 -11.66
C PHE A 399 -9.56 -18.14 -12.71
N LEU A 400 -8.31 -18.11 -12.27
CA LEU A 400 -7.15 -17.91 -13.16
C LEU A 400 -6.95 -19.08 -14.13
N THR A 401 -7.24 -20.31 -13.69
CA THR A 401 -7.06 -21.51 -14.53
C THR A 401 -8.32 -21.94 -15.28
N THR A 402 -9.42 -21.19 -15.17
CA THR A 402 -10.66 -21.46 -15.91
C THR A 402 -11.16 -20.27 -16.72
N LYS A 403 -11.34 -19.10 -16.09
CA LYS A 403 -11.83 -17.87 -16.72
C LYS A 403 -10.73 -17.12 -17.45
N ALA A 404 -9.56 -17.02 -16.82
CA ALA A 404 -8.40 -16.34 -17.40
C ALA A 404 -7.47 -17.29 -18.19
N TRP A 405 -7.88 -18.53 -18.40
CA TRP A 405 -7.10 -19.54 -19.12
C TRP A 405 -7.32 -19.44 -20.63
N PHE A 406 -6.31 -18.95 -21.33
CA PHE A 406 -6.28 -18.85 -22.79
C PHE A 406 -5.78 -20.15 -23.40
N ASN A 407 -6.55 -20.72 -24.33
CA ASN A 407 -6.23 -22.00 -24.99
C ASN A 407 -6.64 -22.01 -26.47
N ASP A 408 -6.21 -21.00 -27.22
CA ASP A 408 -6.41 -20.94 -28.67
C ASP A 408 -5.10 -21.21 -29.42
N SER A 409 -4.95 -22.42 -29.96
CA SER A 409 -3.79 -22.82 -30.76
C SER A 409 -3.65 -22.07 -32.10
N SER A 410 -4.69 -21.36 -32.55
CA SER A 410 -4.66 -20.55 -33.77
C SER A 410 -4.07 -19.15 -33.55
N ASP A 411 -3.84 -18.76 -32.29
CA ASP A 411 -3.26 -17.47 -31.93
C ASP A 411 -1.89 -17.23 -32.60
N PRO A 412 -1.75 -16.23 -33.49
CA PRO A 412 -0.52 -16.01 -34.24
C PRO A 412 0.66 -15.58 -33.35
N PHE A 413 0.37 -15.11 -32.12
CA PHE A 413 1.34 -14.70 -31.12
C PHE A 413 1.85 -15.86 -30.25
N LYS A 414 1.30 -17.07 -30.43
CA LYS A 414 1.69 -18.30 -29.70
C LYS A 414 1.56 -18.15 -28.18
N ARG A 415 0.49 -17.52 -27.72
CA ARG A 415 0.20 -17.34 -26.28
C ARG A 415 -0.50 -18.55 -25.66
N SER A 416 -0.87 -19.56 -26.45
CA SER A 416 -1.60 -20.74 -25.97
C SER A 416 -0.67 -21.92 -25.63
N PRO A 417 -0.93 -22.64 -24.52
CA PRO A 417 -1.85 -22.29 -23.45
C PRO A 417 -1.25 -21.24 -22.49
N SER A 418 -2.05 -20.41 -21.83
CA SER A 418 -1.56 -19.48 -20.79
C SER A 418 -2.63 -18.98 -19.84
N VAL A 419 -2.21 -18.35 -18.75
CA VAL A 419 -3.06 -17.53 -17.88
C VAL A 419 -2.84 -16.06 -18.26
N MET A 420 -3.87 -15.40 -18.80
CA MET A 420 -3.77 -14.04 -19.34
C MET A 420 -4.53 -13.01 -18.49
N THR A 421 -4.26 -11.73 -18.71
CA THR A 421 -5.06 -10.63 -18.13
C THR A 421 -6.53 -10.80 -18.47
N TYR A 422 -7.41 -10.59 -17.48
CA TYR A 422 -8.85 -10.67 -17.64
C TYR A 422 -9.50 -9.30 -17.41
N ASP A 423 -10.51 -8.96 -18.21
CA ASP A 423 -11.40 -7.82 -18.00
C ASP A 423 -12.69 -8.32 -17.36
N TYR A 424 -12.81 -8.11 -16.05
CA TYR A 424 -13.94 -8.61 -15.26
C TYR A 424 -15.26 -7.90 -15.60
N GLU A 425 -15.20 -6.62 -15.93
CA GLU A 425 -16.39 -5.87 -16.34
C GLU A 425 -16.90 -6.32 -17.72
N LYS A 426 -16.01 -6.78 -18.63
CA LYS A 426 -16.40 -7.37 -19.92
C LYS A 426 -16.68 -8.87 -19.85
N GLY A 427 -16.20 -9.55 -18.81
CA GLY A 427 -16.30 -11.00 -18.67
C GLY A 427 -15.48 -11.76 -19.72
N ALA A 428 -14.29 -11.26 -20.08
CA ALA A 428 -13.46 -11.84 -21.13
C ALA A 428 -11.95 -11.68 -20.86
N ILE A 429 -11.15 -12.56 -21.46
CA ILE A 429 -9.69 -12.42 -21.52
C ILE A 429 -9.33 -11.19 -22.39
N VAL A 430 -8.33 -10.43 -21.97
CA VAL A 430 -7.79 -9.31 -22.75
C VAL A 430 -6.84 -9.84 -23.83
N GLU A 431 -7.40 -10.13 -25.00
CA GLU A 431 -6.62 -10.67 -26.13
C GLU A 431 -5.82 -9.62 -26.90
N GLN A 432 -6.19 -8.34 -26.76
CA GLN A 432 -5.50 -7.20 -27.38
C GLN A 432 -5.70 -5.91 -26.57
N ASP A 433 -4.63 -5.11 -26.44
CA ASP A 433 -4.62 -3.76 -25.85
C ASP A 433 -3.50 -2.96 -26.55
N PRO A 434 -3.69 -1.66 -26.87
CA PRO A 434 -2.61 -0.80 -27.40
C PRO A 434 -1.37 -0.69 -26.54
N ARG A 435 -1.48 -0.97 -25.23
CA ARG A 435 -0.38 -1.26 -24.32
C ARG A 435 -0.07 -2.74 -24.43
N VAL A 436 0.66 -3.11 -25.48
CA VAL A 436 0.70 -4.49 -26.00
C VAL A 436 1.12 -5.54 -24.96
N TRP A 437 1.84 -5.11 -23.93
CA TRP A 437 2.22 -5.96 -22.80
C TRP A 437 1.03 -6.52 -22.01
N ILE A 438 -0.09 -5.80 -21.87
CA ILE A 438 -1.28 -6.25 -21.11
C ILE A 438 -1.84 -7.56 -21.66
N ALA A 439 -1.83 -7.72 -22.99
CA ALA A 439 -2.22 -8.94 -23.69
C ALA A 439 -1.03 -9.85 -24.04
N GLY A 440 0.16 -9.52 -23.53
CA GLY A 440 1.45 -9.99 -24.00
C GLY A 440 2.19 -10.97 -23.09
N LEU A 441 1.63 -11.29 -21.90
CA LEU A 441 2.23 -12.21 -20.91
C LEU A 441 3.60 -11.76 -20.36
N SER A 442 3.93 -10.48 -20.49
CA SER A 442 5.19 -9.90 -20.02
C SER A 442 4.99 -8.42 -19.71
N ASP A 443 6.01 -7.76 -19.17
CA ASP A 443 5.88 -6.47 -18.49
C ASP A 443 4.92 -6.53 -17.30
N GLU A 444 4.93 -5.58 -16.37
CA GLU A 444 4.16 -5.74 -15.13
C GLU A 444 2.65 -5.86 -15.41
N GLY A 445 2.12 -5.07 -16.34
CA GLY A 445 0.70 -5.07 -16.67
C GLY A 445 0.21 -6.35 -17.37
N GLY A 446 1.10 -7.19 -17.89
CA GLY A 446 0.77 -8.45 -18.56
C GLY A 446 1.02 -9.71 -17.73
N THR A 447 1.68 -9.58 -16.58
CA THR A 447 2.18 -10.73 -15.81
C THR A 447 1.36 -11.01 -14.55
N GLY A 448 0.51 -10.07 -14.13
CA GLY A 448 -0.19 -10.17 -12.86
C GLY A 448 -1.02 -11.44 -12.70
N ALA A 449 -1.70 -11.88 -13.78
CA ALA A 449 -2.55 -13.06 -13.77
C ALA A 449 -1.75 -14.37 -13.57
N TYR A 450 -0.74 -14.62 -14.39
CA TYR A 450 0.00 -15.89 -14.29
C TYR A 450 0.94 -15.95 -13.09
N VAL A 451 1.53 -14.81 -12.69
CA VAL A 451 2.35 -14.74 -11.47
C VAL A 451 1.50 -15.11 -10.26
N ALA A 452 0.26 -14.61 -10.19
CA ALA A 452 -0.66 -14.99 -9.13
C ALA A 452 -1.01 -16.49 -9.14
N ALA A 453 -1.28 -17.04 -10.34
CA ALA A 453 -1.60 -18.46 -10.51
C ALA A 453 -0.47 -19.38 -10.04
N MET A 454 0.79 -19.01 -10.34
CA MET A 454 2.00 -19.73 -9.92
C MET A 454 2.19 -19.67 -8.40
N LEU A 455 2.16 -18.47 -7.83
CA LEU A 455 2.37 -18.24 -6.39
C LEU A 455 1.31 -18.92 -5.53
N LYS A 456 0.05 -18.97 -6.00
CA LYS A 456 -1.01 -19.69 -5.31
C LYS A 456 -0.63 -21.16 -5.06
N GLN A 457 0.08 -21.81 -5.99
CA GLN A 457 0.48 -23.21 -5.81
C GLN A 457 1.57 -23.41 -4.76
N VAL A 458 2.38 -22.39 -4.48
CA VAL A 458 3.38 -22.43 -3.40
C VAL A 458 2.70 -22.50 -2.04
N VAL A 459 1.52 -21.90 -1.91
CA VAL A 459 0.77 -21.83 -0.65
C VAL A 459 -0.27 -22.94 -0.54
N GLN A 460 -1.16 -23.05 -1.52
CA GLN A 460 -2.31 -23.95 -1.54
C GLN A 460 -2.38 -24.69 -2.89
N PRO A 461 -1.56 -25.74 -3.08
CA PRO A 461 -1.45 -26.43 -4.35
C PRO A 461 -2.75 -27.15 -4.73
N ASN A 462 -3.03 -27.21 -6.03
CA ASN A 462 -4.12 -28.00 -6.62
C ASN A 462 -3.57 -28.77 -7.83
N ALA A 463 -3.81 -30.08 -7.90
CA ALA A 463 -3.22 -30.93 -8.93
C ALA A 463 -3.66 -30.59 -10.37
N GLU A 464 -4.92 -30.23 -10.58
CA GLU A 464 -5.44 -29.88 -11.91
C GLU A 464 -4.91 -28.52 -12.38
N GLU A 465 -4.83 -27.55 -11.46
CA GLU A 465 -4.22 -26.25 -11.73
C GLU A 465 -2.72 -26.39 -12.04
N ILE A 466 -1.99 -27.19 -11.26
CA ILE A 466 -0.56 -27.44 -11.47
C ILE A 466 -0.31 -28.07 -12.84
N ALA A 467 -1.12 -29.05 -13.27
CA ALA A 467 -0.96 -29.68 -14.58
C ALA A 467 -1.05 -28.66 -15.73
N LYS A 468 -2.01 -27.72 -15.65
CA LYS A 468 -2.13 -26.61 -16.60
C LYS A 468 -0.92 -25.67 -16.56
N LEU A 469 -0.50 -25.28 -15.37
CA LEU A 469 0.63 -24.36 -15.19
C LEU A 469 1.96 -24.97 -15.64
N ASP A 470 2.14 -26.28 -15.45
CA ASP A 470 3.28 -27.05 -15.97
C ASP A 470 3.31 -27.01 -17.51
N GLU A 471 2.17 -27.26 -18.18
CA GLU A 471 2.05 -27.15 -19.64
C GLU A 471 2.32 -25.72 -20.14
N PHE A 472 1.78 -24.71 -19.45
CA PHE A 472 2.02 -23.30 -19.74
C PHE A 472 3.51 -22.95 -19.66
N VAL A 473 4.22 -23.43 -18.63
CA VAL A 473 5.67 -23.19 -18.50
C VAL A 473 6.43 -23.80 -19.67
N GLN A 474 6.14 -25.06 -20.02
CA GLN A 474 6.88 -25.74 -21.07
C GLN A 474 6.60 -25.17 -22.47
N THR A 475 5.34 -24.81 -22.74
CA THR A 475 4.88 -24.46 -24.09
C THR A 475 5.00 -22.98 -24.40
N THR A 476 4.69 -22.12 -23.43
CA THR A 476 4.54 -20.67 -23.68
C THR A 476 5.63 -19.86 -23.02
N ILE A 477 5.97 -20.13 -21.74
CA ILE A 477 7.10 -19.43 -21.09
C ILE A 477 8.41 -19.86 -21.76
N TRP A 478 8.78 -21.13 -21.66
CA TRP A 478 10.02 -21.64 -22.25
C TRP A 478 9.95 -21.78 -23.78
N GLY A 479 8.77 -22.07 -24.33
CA GLY A 479 8.59 -22.26 -25.78
C GLY A 479 8.41 -20.97 -26.58
N GLY A 480 8.23 -19.82 -25.93
CA GLY A 480 7.94 -18.56 -26.61
C GLY A 480 8.49 -17.32 -25.91
N LEU A 481 8.02 -17.05 -24.69
CA LEU A 481 8.30 -15.81 -23.96
C LEU A 481 9.78 -15.66 -23.59
N GLN A 482 10.43 -16.78 -23.26
CA GLN A 482 11.84 -16.87 -22.96
C GLN A 482 12.61 -17.58 -24.09
N GLY A 483 13.73 -17.02 -24.50
CA GLY A 483 14.65 -17.63 -25.46
C GLY A 483 15.54 -18.71 -24.85
N GLN A 484 16.20 -19.51 -25.69
CA GLN A 484 17.18 -20.53 -25.26
C GLN A 484 18.43 -19.91 -24.59
N ASP A 485 18.67 -18.62 -24.80
CA ASP A 485 19.70 -17.83 -24.11
C ASP A 485 19.23 -17.30 -22.74
N TYR A 486 18.04 -17.73 -22.29
CA TYR A 486 17.34 -17.30 -21.08
C TYR A 486 16.83 -15.84 -21.11
N GLY A 487 16.93 -15.16 -22.27
CA GLY A 487 16.41 -13.82 -22.43
C GLY A 487 14.89 -13.78 -22.38
N VAL A 488 14.31 -12.78 -21.72
CA VAL A 488 12.84 -12.65 -21.57
C VAL A 488 12.33 -11.52 -22.46
N ARG A 489 11.42 -11.84 -23.37
CA ARG A 489 10.82 -10.87 -24.29
C ARG A 489 9.91 -9.89 -23.54
N LYS A 490 9.84 -8.65 -24.01
CA LYS A 490 8.94 -7.62 -23.47
C LYS A 490 7.45 -7.90 -23.68
N SER A 491 7.09 -8.64 -24.72
CA SER A 491 5.72 -9.05 -24.98
C SER A 491 5.68 -10.14 -26.05
N LEU A 492 4.75 -11.09 -25.94
CA LEU A 492 4.38 -11.98 -27.04
C LEU A 492 3.40 -11.32 -28.02
N PHE A 493 2.57 -10.40 -27.54
CA PHE A 493 1.64 -9.63 -28.37
C PHE A 493 2.31 -8.36 -28.92
N TYR A 494 1.98 -7.99 -30.16
CA TYR A 494 2.51 -6.80 -30.82
C TYR A 494 1.53 -6.31 -31.88
N TYR A 495 1.69 -5.07 -32.31
CA TYR A 495 0.95 -4.50 -33.43
C TYR A 495 1.73 -4.66 -34.73
N ASP A 496 1.16 -5.37 -35.70
CA ASP A 496 1.63 -5.41 -37.09
C ASP A 496 0.43 -5.34 -38.04
N PRO A 497 0.21 -4.22 -38.75
CA PRO A 497 -0.93 -4.09 -39.66
C PRO A 497 -0.87 -5.03 -40.88
N LYS A 498 0.25 -5.76 -41.08
CA LYS A 498 0.39 -6.77 -42.13
C LYS A 498 0.03 -8.18 -41.67
N LEU A 499 -0.10 -8.41 -40.36
CA LEU A 499 -0.50 -9.70 -39.81
C LEU A 499 -2.00 -9.92 -40.07
N ASP A 500 -2.38 -11.14 -40.45
CA ASP A 500 -3.79 -11.54 -40.55
C ASP A 500 -4.37 -11.76 -39.14
N TYR A 501 -4.56 -10.66 -38.41
CA TYR A 501 -5.12 -10.62 -37.07
C TYR A 501 -6.13 -9.46 -36.97
N PRO A 502 -7.34 -9.68 -36.42
CA PRO A 502 -8.38 -8.66 -36.36
C PRO A 502 -8.14 -7.65 -35.22
N TYR A 503 -7.14 -6.77 -35.39
CA TYR A 503 -6.93 -5.66 -34.47
C TYR A 503 -8.18 -4.77 -34.38
N SER A 504 -8.56 -4.40 -33.16
CA SER A 504 -9.71 -3.56 -32.85
C SER A 504 -9.57 -2.20 -33.51
N LYS A 505 -10.61 -1.77 -34.24
CA LYS A 505 -10.64 -0.46 -34.90
C LYS A 505 -10.91 0.69 -33.93
N ASP A 506 -11.41 0.38 -32.74
CA ASP A 506 -11.73 1.36 -31.69
C ASP A 506 -10.51 1.69 -30.82
N SER A 507 -9.38 1.00 -31.05
CA SER A 507 -8.13 1.16 -30.33
C SER A 507 -7.16 2.09 -31.08
N ASP A 508 -6.44 2.94 -30.34
CA ASP A 508 -5.36 3.77 -30.89
C ASP A 508 -4.05 2.98 -30.96
N TRP A 509 -3.74 2.44 -32.14
CA TRP A 509 -2.51 1.70 -32.43
C TRP A 509 -1.32 2.59 -32.84
N THR A 510 -1.46 3.91 -32.75
CA THR A 510 -0.41 4.87 -33.12
C THR A 510 0.42 5.36 -31.94
N SER A 511 -0.03 5.03 -30.72
CA SER A 511 0.67 5.32 -29.46
C SER A 511 2.05 4.64 -29.39
N TRP A 512 2.97 5.23 -28.64
CA TRP A 512 4.29 4.65 -28.34
C TRP A 512 4.21 3.29 -27.63
N THR A 513 3.05 2.98 -27.02
CA THR A 513 2.79 1.71 -26.33
C THR A 513 2.48 0.55 -27.28
N SER A 514 2.14 0.86 -28.54
CA SER A 514 1.78 -0.11 -29.58
C SER A 514 3.03 -0.64 -30.28
N TRP A 515 3.85 -1.41 -29.55
CA TRP A 515 5.12 -1.93 -30.05
C TRP A 515 4.93 -2.86 -31.25
N ASN A 516 5.84 -2.75 -32.21
CA ASN A 516 5.97 -3.71 -33.30
C ASN A 516 6.66 -5.00 -32.80
N LYS A 517 6.78 -6.00 -33.68
CA LYS A 517 7.40 -7.29 -33.33
C LYS A 517 8.81 -7.14 -32.75
N GLU A 518 9.67 -6.33 -33.37
CA GLU A 518 11.05 -6.13 -32.94
C GLU A 518 11.13 -5.56 -31.52
N ALA A 519 10.35 -4.51 -31.24
CA ALA A 519 10.30 -3.89 -29.91
C ALA A 519 9.68 -4.83 -28.85
N SER A 520 8.67 -5.62 -29.20
CA SER A 520 8.07 -6.61 -28.30
C SER A 520 9.00 -7.80 -28.01
N GLU A 521 9.81 -8.23 -28.98
CA GLU A 521 10.76 -9.34 -28.82
C GLU A 521 12.10 -8.91 -28.18
N SER A 522 12.29 -7.61 -27.92
CA SER A 522 13.46 -7.10 -27.20
C SER A 522 13.61 -7.75 -25.81
N LEU A 523 14.87 -7.93 -25.39
CA LEU A 523 15.26 -8.60 -24.14
C LEU A 523 15.82 -7.60 -23.11
N ASP A 524 15.67 -6.31 -23.37
CA ASP A 524 16.43 -5.24 -22.74
C ASP A 524 15.83 -4.71 -21.44
N ARG A 525 14.82 -5.35 -20.85
CA ARG A 525 14.17 -4.86 -19.61
C ARG A 525 14.28 -5.87 -18.47
N ALA A 526 15.05 -5.52 -17.43
CA ALA A 526 15.33 -6.39 -16.29
C ALA A 526 14.08 -6.81 -15.48
N TYR A 527 13.07 -5.95 -15.34
CA TYR A 527 11.83 -6.25 -14.60
C TYR A 527 11.14 -7.53 -15.09
N ASN A 528 11.12 -7.77 -16.40
CA ASN A 528 10.46 -8.93 -17.01
C ASN A 528 11.05 -10.28 -16.53
N TYR A 529 12.35 -10.30 -16.23
CA TYR A 529 13.03 -11.50 -15.77
C TYR A 529 12.54 -11.94 -14.39
N VAL A 530 12.12 -11.00 -13.53
CA VAL A 530 11.63 -11.32 -12.19
C VAL A 530 10.38 -12.20 -12.27
N HIS A 531 9.41 -11.84 -13.11
CA HIS A 531 8.15 -12.57 -13.22
C HIS A 531 8.32 -14.00 -13.75
N VAL A 532 9.26 -14.22 -14.68
CA VAL A 532 9.62 -15.56 -15.16
C VAL A 532 10.34 -16.36 -14.07
N VAL A 533 11.23 -15.73 -13.29
CA VAL A 533 11.87 -16.37 -12.13
C VAL A 533 10.84 -16.76 -11.07
N VAL A 534 9.81 -15.95 -10.81
CA VAL A 534 8.72 -16.31 -9.90
C VAL A 534 8.00 -17.57 -10.35
N ALA A 535 7.71 -17.71 -11.66
CA ALA A 535 7.09 -18.91 -12.20
C ALA A 535 7.97 -20.14 -11.97
N TYR A 536 9.26 -20.07 -12.32
CA TYR A 536 10.19 -21.19 -12.12
C TYR A 536 10.42 -21.53 -10.65
N TRP A 537 10.58 -20.53 -9.78
CA TRP A 537 10.72 -20.74 -8.35
C TRP A 537 9.47 -21.40 -7.76
N SER A 538 8.28 -20.97 -8.17
CA SER A 538 7.02 -21.56 -7.71
C SER A 538 6.91 -23.04 -8.11
N MET A 539 7.23 -23.35 -9.37
CA MET A 539 7.22 -24.73 -9.86
C MET A 539 8.34 -25.58 -9.25
N TYR A 540 9.50 -25.02 -8.90
CA TYR A 540 10.51 -25.70 -8.10
C TYR A 540 9.94 -26.14 -6.74
N ARG A 541 9.26 -25.23 -6.03
CA ARG A 541 8.65 -25.53 -4.71
C ARG A 541 7.60 -26.64 -4.84
N VAL A 542 6.76 -26.59 -5.87
CA VAL A 542 5.75 -27.61 -6.15
C VAL A 542 6.41 -28.95 -6.47
N ALA A 543 7.27 -29.01 -7.48
CA ALA A 543 7.94 -30.25 -7.92
C ALA A 543 8.79 -30.89 -6.81
N ARG A 544 9.32 -30.09 -5.88
CA ARG A 544 10.12 -30.60 -4.76
C ARG A 544 9.26 -31.30 -3.70
N ALA A 545 8.04 -30.83 -3.49
CA ALA A 545 7.09 -31.38 -2.52
C ALA A 545 6.17 -32.47 -3.12
N TYR A 546 5.87 -32.36 -4.41
CA TYR A 546 4.92 -33.19 -5.18
C TYR A 546 5.51 -33.57 -6.55
N PRO A 547 6.58 -34.39 -6.59
CA PRO A 547 7.32 -34.68 -7.82
C PRO A 547 6.49 -35.35 -8.92
N GLU A 548 5.37 -35.96 -8.58
CA GLU A 548 4.44 -36.60 -9.51
C GLU A 548 3.51 -35.63 -10.25
N LEU A 549 3.46 -34.35 -9.86
CA LEU A 549 2.53 -33.36 -10.42
C LEU A 549 3.13 -32.52 -11.54
N THR A 550 4.42 -32.65 -11.85
CA THR A 550 5.11 -31.82 -12.83
C THR A 550 5.85 -32.66 -13.87
N SER A 551 5.93 -32.21 -15.12
CA SER A 551 6.62 -32.94 -16.19
C SER A 551 8.14 -32.89 -16.10
N LYS A 552 8.69 -31.89 -15.40
CA LYS A 552 10.13 -31.72 -15.13
C LYS A 552 10.45 -31.96 -13.66
N SER A 553 11.71 -32.31 -13.39
CA SER A 553 12.21 -32.41 -12.02
C SER A 553 12.30 -31.02 -11.37
N TRP A 554 12.24 -30.99 -10.04
CA TRP A 554 12.48 -29.77 -9.26
C TRP A 554 13.81 -29.09 -9.62
N SER A 555 14.84 -29.88 -9.95
CA SER A 555 16.17 -29.37 -10.29
C SER A 555 16.19 -28.61 -11.61
N TRP A 556 15.36 -29.00 -12.58
CA TRP A 556 15.22 -28.28 -13.84
C TRP A 556 14.63 -26.89 -13.60
N TYR A 557 13.54 -26.81 -12.83
CA TYR A 557 12.90 -25.54 -12.49
C TYR A 557 13.84 -24.58 -11.75
N LEU A 558 14.60 -25.10 -10.78
CA LEU A 558 15.57 -24.30 -10.02
C LEU A 558 16.73 -23.81 -10.91
N ASP A 559 17.20 -24.65 -11.83
CA ASP A 559 18.24 -24.30 -12.83
C ASP A 559 17.74 -23.21 -13.80
N GLN A 560 16.50 -23.31 -14.29
CA GLN A 560 15.90 -22.25 -15.13
C GLN A 560 15.83 -20.92 -14.39
N ALA A 561 15.37 -20.93 -13.13
CA ALA A 561 15.29 -19.73 -12.30
C ALA A 561 16.67 -19.06 -12.17
N GLN A 562 17.70 -19.83 -11.80
CA GLN A 562 19.05 -19.30 -11.63
C GLN A 562 19.64 -18.74 -12.93
N LYS A 563 19.53 -19.46 -14.05
CA LYS A 563 20.07 -18.99 -15.33
C LYS A 563 19.37 -17.73 -15.84
N THR A 564 18.07 -17.61 -15.57
CA THR A 564 17.30 -16.39 -15.85
C THR A 564 17.82 -15.19 -15.04
N ILE A 565 18.12 -15.38 -13.75
CA ILE A 565 18.74 -14.34 -12.91
C ILE A 565 20.10 -13.91 -13.50
N ILE A 566 20.97 -14.86 -13.85
CA ILE A 566 22.29 -14.53 -14.40
C ILE A 566 22.18 -13.81 -15.75
N ARG A 567 21.24 -14.23 -16.60
CA ARG A 567 20.98 -13.58 -17.89
C ARG A 567 20.50 -12.14 -17.75
N MET A 568 19.68 -11.84 -16.73
CA MET A 568 19.22 -10.49 -16.42
C MET A 568 20.40 -9.54 -16.12
N THR A 569 21.45 -10.03 -15.48
CA THR A 569 22.60 -9.19 -15.08
C THR A 569 23.56 -8.82 -16.22
N GLN A 570 23.27 -9.24 -17.45
CA GLN A 570 24.14 -9.02 -18.61
C GLN A 570 24.07 -7.58 -19.13
N LYS A 571 25.14 -7.17 -19.83
CA LYS A 571 25.36 -5.76 -20.21
C LYS A 571 24.31 -5.16 -21.14
N ASP A 572 23.66 -6.01 -21.91
CA ASP A 572 22.61 -5.68 -22.88
C ASP A 572 21.22 -5.52 -22.26
N VAL A 573 21.04 -5.85 -20.97
CA VAL A 573 19.78 -5.68 -20.25
C VAL A 573 19.79 -4.34 -19.50
N SER A 574 18.86 -3.46 -19.83
CA SER A 574 18.64 -2.17 -19.15
C SER A 574 18.01 -2.38 -17.78
N TYR A 575 18.18 -1.39 -16.89
CA TYR A 575 17.69 -1.40 -15.50
C TYR A 575 18.24 -2.55 -14.62
N ARG A 576 19.19 -3.35 -15.09
CA ARG A 576 19.80 -4.42 -14.27
C ARG A 576 20.46 -3.93 -12.98
N ASP A 577 20.78 -2.64 -12.88
CA ASP A 577 21.53 -2.03 -11.79
C ASP A 577 20.62 -1.27 -10.79
N VAL A 578 19.29 -1.24 -11.00
CA VAL A 578 18.30 -0.68 -10.04
C VAL A 578 17.59 -1.81 -9.27
N GLY A 579 16.88 -1.50 -8.19
CA GLY A 579 16.03 -2.47 -7.49
C GLY A 579 14.79 -2.86 -8.33
N LEU A 580 14.52 -4.15 -8.48
CA LEU A 580 13.44 -4.66 -9.32
C LEU A 580 12.21 -5.08 -8.49
N MET A 581 11.01 -4.92 -9.06
CA MET A 581 9.76 -5.27 -8.38
C MET A 581 9.67 -6.79 -8.12
N GLY A 582 9.52 -7.19 -6.87
CA GLY A 582 9.44 -8.59 -6.47
C GLY A 582 10.78 -9.33 -6.44
N GLU A 583 11.90 -8.59 -6.49
CA GLU A 583 13.24 -9.14 -6.59
C GLU A 583 13.63 -10.07 -5.44
N THR A 584 13.00 -9.93 -4.26
CA THR A 584 13.22 -10.82 -3.11
C THR A 584 13.15 -12.31 -3.47
N VAL A 585 12.39 -12.68 -4.50
CA VAL A 585 12.34 -14.06 -5.02
C VAL A 585 13.71 -14.60 -5.46
N PHE A 586 14.64 -13.75 -5.89
CA PHE A 586 16.01 -14.16 -6.22
C PHE A 586 16.76 -14.67 -4.99
N GLY A 587 16.49 -14.07 -3.83
CA GLY A 587 16.97 -14.54 -2.54
C GLY A 587 16.40 -15.90 -2.13
N GLU A 588 15.14 -16.15 -2.46
CA GLU A 588 14.52 -17.46 -2.28
C GLU A 588 15.08 -18.52 -3.23
N VAL A 589 15.46 -18.14 -4.45
CA VAL A 589 16.20 -19.01 -5.39
C VAL A 589 17.59 -19.31 -4.85
N LEU A 590 18.34 -18.31 -4.38
CA LEU A 590 19.65 -18.49 -3.73
C LEU A 590 19.55 -19.46 -2.54
N THR A 591 18.54 -19.26 -1.69
CA THR A 591 18.25 -20.13 -0.55
C THR A 591 17.92 -21.55 -1.00
N GLY A 592 17.13 -21.72 -2.06
CA GLY A 592 16.87 -23.00 -2.69
C GLY A 592 18.14 -23.70 -3.16
N LEU A 593 19.01 -23.00 -3.90
CA LEU A 593 20.28 -23.53 -4.39
C LEU A 593 21.18 -24.03 -3.26
N LYS A 594 21.34 -23.25 -2.19
CA LYS A 594 22.11 -23.65 -1.00
C LYS A 594 21.50 -24.87 -0.31
N ARG A 595 20.18 -24.91 -0.15
CA ARG A 595 19.49 -26.05 0.50
C ARG A 595 19.57 -27.35 -0.30
N GLU A 596 19.66 -27.28 -1.63
CA GLU A 596 19.84 -28.45 -2.49
C GLU A 596 21.32 -28.77 -2.80
N GLY A 597 22.28 -28.04 -2.20
CA GLY A 597 23.72 -28.30 -2.33
C GLY A 597 24.33 -27.90 -3.68
N ASN A 598 23.74 -26.94 -4.39
CA ASN A 598 24.26 -26.43 -5.66
C ASN A 598 25.07 -25.14 -5.46
N ASP A 599 26.23 -25.28 -4.80
CA ASP A 599 27.05 -24.15 -4.38
C ASP A 599 27.57 -23.31 -5.55
N THR A 600 27.95 -23.92 -6.68
CA THR A 600 28.42 -23.17 -7.86
C THR A 600 27.36 -22.22 -8.42
N ALA A 601 26.11 -22.68 -8.51
CA ALA A 601 25.01 -21.83 -8.98
C ALA A 601 24.62 -20.79 -7.92
N ALA A 602 24.66 -21.15 -6.64
CA ALA A 602 24.42 -20.22 -5.52
C ALA A 602 25.45 -19.08 -5.53
N ASP A 603 26.75 -19.41 -5.63
CA ASP A 603 27.85 -18.45 -5.67
C ASP A 603 27.73 -17.49 -6.86
N ALA A 604 27.26 -17.98 -8.02
CA ALA A 604 27.04 -17.16 -9.19
C ALA A 604 25.94 -16.10 -8.96
N VAL A 605 24.80 -16.51 -8.39
CA VAL A 605 23.70 -15.58 -8.05
C VAL A 605 24.16 -14.59 -6.99
N GLU A 606 24.74 -15.09 -5.90
CA GLU A 606 25.21 -14.29 -4.77
C GLU A 606 26.25 -13.26 -5.21
N SER A 607 27.22 -13.65 -6.04
CA SER A 607 28.24 -12.74 -6.59
C SER A 607 27.65 -11.66 -7.49
N ALA A 608 26.63 -11.99 -8.30
CA ALA A 608 25.98 -11.03 -9.17
C ALA A 608 25.16 -10.01 -8.36
N MET A 609 24.46 -10.46 -7.34
CA MET A 609 23.67 -9.60 -6.45
C MET A 609 24.54 -8.75 -5.53
N LYS A 610 25.70 -9.26 -5.09
CA LYS A 610 26.68 -8.49 -4.32
C LYS A 610 27.12 -7.22 -5.04
N LYS A 611 27.41 -7.30 -6.34
CA LYS A 611 27.81 -6.13 -7.15
C LYS A 611 26.73 -5.05 -7.18
N ARG A 612 25.46 -5.46 -7.27
CA ARG A 612 24.31 -4.53 -7.23
C ARG A 612 24.14 -3.92 -5.84
N ALA A 613 24.27 -4.72 -4.79
CA ALA A 613 24.22 -4.24 -3.41
C ALA A 613 25.34 -3.25 -3.07
N GLU A 614 26.56 -3.48 -3.55
CA GLU A 614 27.70 -2.56 -3.41
C GLU A 614 27.44 -1.23 -4.14
N LEU A 615 26.83 -1.26 -5.34
CA LEU A 615 26.40 -0.06 -6.05
C LEU A 615 25.36 0.71 -5.24
N TRP A 616 24.29 0.05 -4.78
CA TRP A 616 23.23 0.69 -4.00
C TRP A 616 23.74 1.25 -2.67
N HIS A 617 24.69 0.57 -2.03
CA HIS A 617 25.32 1.06 -0.81
C HIS A 617 26.09 2.37 -1.03
N SER A 618 26.69 2.54 -2.22
CA SER A 618 27.40 3.77 -2.59
C SER A 618 26.49 4.96 -2.94
N GLN A 619 25.18 4.73 -3.09
CA GLN A 619 24.20 5.75 -3.48
C GLN A 619 23.49 6.33 -2.26
N ASP A 620 23.11 7.60 -2.32
CA ASP A 620 22.32 8.22 -1.26
C ASP A 620 20.87 7.70 -1.26
N ILE A 621 20.30 7.51 -2.45
CA ILE A 621 18.91 7.09 -2.66
C ILE A 621 18.84 6.03 -3.78
N PRO A 622 19.05 4.74 -3.46
CA PRO A 622 19.09 3.65 -4.45
C PRO A 622 17.72 3.07 -4.84
N TYR A 623 16.62 3.81 -4.64
CA TYR A 623 15.26 3.25 -4.74
C TYR A 623 14.54 3.53 -6.07
N GLY A 624 15.12 4.40 -6.91
CA GLY A 624 14.53 4.75 -8.19
C GLY A 624 14.43 3.57 -9.15
N SER A 625 13.44 3.65 -10.04
CA SER A 625 13.17 2.70 -11.13
C SER A 625 13.48 3.36 -12.49
N GLU A 626 12.57 3.29 -13.46
CA GLU A 626 12.48 4.27 -14.55
C GLU A 626 12.29 5.71 -14.04
N MET A 627 11.81 5.88 -12.80
CA MET A 627 11.53 7.16 -12.15
C MET A 627 12.28 7.31 -10.83
N ALA A 628 12.84 8.50 -10.56
CA ALA A 628 13.71 8.74 -9.40
C ALA A 628 12.98 8.78 -8.04
N TRP A 629 11.66 9.01 -8.05
CA TRP A 629 10.80 9.14 -6.86
C TRP A 629 9.93 7.90 -6.62
N ASP A 630 10.27 6.79 -7.27
CA ASP A 630 9.54 5.54 -7.13
C ASP A 630 9.87 4.83 -5.80
N SER A 631 8.92 4.03 -5.32
CA SER A 631 9.07 3.09 -4.19
C SER A 631 9.28 1.64 -4.63
N THR A 632 9.38 1.37 -5.94
CA THR A 632 9.47 0.02 -6.52
C THR A 632 10.68 -0.78 -6.05
N GLY A 633 11.86 -0.18 -5.83
CA GLY A 633 13.09 -0.93 -5.56
C GLY A 633 13.40 -1.16 -4.07
N GLN A 634 12.58 -0.66 -3.15
CA GLN A 634 12.90 -0.64 -1.70
C GLN A 634 13.04 -2.04 -1.11
N GLU A 635 12.21 -2.99 -1.51
CA GLU A 635 12.24 -4.37 -1.04
C GLU A 635 13.50 -5.14 -1.48
N GLY A 636 13.89 -5.01 -2.76
CA GLY A 636 15.07 -5.68 -3.33
C GLY A 636 16.36 -5.10 -2.75
N VAL A 637 16.44 -3.76 -2.68
CA VAL A 637 17.57 -3.07 -2.05
C VAL A 637 17.69 -3.48 -0.58
N TYR A 638 16.59 -3.50 0.17
CA TYR A 638 16.59 -3.92 1.57
C TYR A 638 17.10 -5.35 1.72
N TYR A 639 16.58 -6.28 0.92
CA TYR A 639 16.92 -7.71 1.04
C TYR A 639 18.42 -7.94 0.85
N TRP A 640 19.00 -7.41 -0.23
CA TRP A 640 20.40 -7.67 -0.56
C TRP A 640 21.37 -6.85 0.30
N THR A 641 21.06 -5.59 0.61
CA THR A 641 21.93 -4.80 1.50
C THR A 641 21.98 -5.43 2.89
N ARG A 642 20.86 -5.95 3.39
CA ARG A 642 20.82 -6.77 4.60
C ARG A 642 21.65 -8.05 4.47
N HIS A 643 21.45 -8.81 3.39
CA HIS A 643 22.17 -10.08 3.16
C HIS A 643 23.70 -9.91 3.19
N PHE A 644 24.22 -8.77 2.72
CA PHE A 644 25.66 -8.47 2.70
C PHE A 644 26.16 -7.61 3.87
N GLY A 645 25.31 -7.29 4.86
CA GLY A 645 25.71 -6.56 6.07
C GLY A 645 25.93 -5.05 5.90
N PHE A 646 25.23 -4.41 4.96
CA PHE A 646 25.25 -2.95 4.77
C PHE A 646 24.20 -2.26 5.65
N ASP A 647 24.41 -2.25 6.97
CA ASP A 647 23.44 -1.81 7.97
C ASP A 647 22.92 -0.37 7.77
N ASP A 648 23.78 0.56 7.31
CA ASP A 648 23.36 1.93 7.00
C ASP A 648 22.32 1.97 5.88
N SER A 649 22.51 1.17 4.83
CA SER A 649 21.56 1.05 3.72
C SER A 649 20.27 0.34 4.16
N VAL A 650 20.37 -0.65 5.05
CA VAL A 650 19.21 -1.30 5.67
C VAL A 650 18.36 -0.26 6.43
N GLN A 651 18.98 0.55 7.28
CA GLN A 651 18.27 1.57 8.05
C GLN A 651 17.69 2.68 7.17
N LYS A 652 18.44 3.16 6.15
CA LYS A 652 17.92 4.10 5.14
C LYS A 652 16.66 3.56 4.47
N THR A 653 16.63 2.26 4.15
CA THR A 653 15.51 1.64 3.44
C THR A 653 14.29 1.45 4.33
N ILE A 654 14.48 1.02 5.59
CA ILE A 654 13.39 0.98 6.58
C ILE A 654 12.76 2.36 6.74
N ASN A 655 13.58 3.41 6.88
CA ASN A 655 13.09 4.78 7.00
C ASN A 655 12.34 5.20 5.74
N SER A 656 12.90 4.96 4.55
CA SER A 656 12.23 5.28 3.29
C SER A 656 10.87 4.60 3.19
N VAL A 657 10.74 3.31 3.53
CA VAL A 657 9.44 2.62 3.51
C VAL A 657 8.44 3.24 4.50
N LEU A 658 8.89 3.62 5.70
CA LEU A 658 8.05 4.33 6.69
C LEU A 658 7.60 5.72 6.22
N GLY A 659 8.34 6.37 5.31
CA GLY A 659 7.92 7.62 4.66
C GLY A 659 6.79 7.43 3.64
N TYR A 660 6.64 6.22 3.08
CA TYR A 660 5.68 5.90 2.01
C TYR A 660 4.47 5.08 2.48
N MET A 661 4.58 4.36 3.59
CA MET A 661 3.54 3.45 4.10
C MET A 661 2.96 3.97 5.43
N PRO A 662 1.69 4.41 5.45
CA PRO A 662 1.10 5.00 6.66
C PRO A 662 0.49 3.94 7.58
N ASN A 663 0.50 4.23 8.89
CA ASN A 663 -0.34 3.54 9.88
C ASN A 663 -1.60 4.38 10.12
N VAL A 664 -2.79 3.95 9.71
CA VAL A 664 -4.05 4.69 9.99
C VAL A 664 -5.21 3.71 10.20
N PRO A 665 -6.27 4.07 10.96
CA PRO A 665 -7.39 3.16 11.21
C PRO A 665 -8.39 2.91 10.06
N HIS A 666 -7.89 2.62 8.86
CA HIS A 666 -8.69 2.44 7.66
C HIS A 666 -8.11 1.36 6.76
N TRP A 667 -8.92 0.37 6.36
CA TRP A 667 -8.47 -0.78 5.55
C TRP A 667 -7.68 -0.37 4.32
N GLY A 668 -8.17 0.59 3.54
CA GLY A 668 -7.54 0.98 2.27
C GLY A 668 -6.30 1.89 2.40
N TRP A 669 -6.01 2.41 3.59
CA TRP A 669 -4.88 3.29 3.81
C TRP A 669 -3.81 2.66 4.72
N ASN A 670 -4.18 1.78 5.65
CA ASN A 670 -3.23 1.14 6.55
C ASN A 670 -2.24 0.25 5.78
N GLY A 671 -0.94 0.58 5.86
CA GLY A 671 0.09 -0.16 5.12
C GLY A 671 0.01 0.02 3.60
N ASN A 672 -0.73 1.02 3.12
CA ASN A 672 -0.87 1.29 1.69
C ASN A 672 0.31 2.16 1.18
N ALA A 673 1.31 1.53 0.57
CA ALA A 673 2.46 2.24 0.01
C ALA A 673 2.03 3.29 -1.01
N ARG A 674 2.74 4.42 -1.08
CA ARG A 674 2.35 5.50 -2.00
C ARG A 674 2.61 5.17 -3.46
N ARG A 675 1.51 4.93 -4.18
CA ARG A 675 1.42 4.65 -5.62
C ARG A 675 0.22 5.38 -6.21
N TYR A 676 0.38 5.97 -7.40
CA TYR A 676 -0.70 6.77 -8.00
C TYR A 676 -0.75 6.88 -9.53
N TRP A 677 0.18 6.28 -10.29
CA TRP A 677 0.23 6.45 -11.75
C TRP A 677 0.02 5.17 -12.57
N ASP A 678 0.14 4.00 -11.94
CA ASP A 678 0.12 2.69 -12.61
C ASP A 678 -1.17 2.33 -13.31
N PHE A 679 -2.31 2.95 -12.99
CA PHE A 679 -3.51 2.75 -13.78
C PHE A 679 -3.32 3.11 -15.26
N VAL A 680 -2.38 4.01 -15.57
CA VAL A 680 -2.01 4.33 -16.96
C VAL A 680 -1.33 3.13 -17.66
N TYR A 681 -0.54 2.34 -16.93
CA TYR A 681 0.25 1.22 -17.49
C TYR A 681 -0.43 -0.15 -17.37
N GLY A 682 -1.15 -0.41 -16.27
CA GLY A 682 -1.72 -1.71 -15.94
C GLY A 682 -3.21 -1.69 -15.58
N GLY A 683 -3.85 -0.51 -15.53
CA GLY A 683 -5.27 -0.38 -15.20
C GLY A 683 -6.18 -0.27 -16.42
N LYS A 684 -7.48 -0.55 -16.21
CA LYS A 684 -8.53 -0.31 -17.21
C LYS A 684 -8.93 1.15 -17.23
N LEU A 685 -9.21 1.73 -16.06
CA LEU A 685 -9.53 3.15 -15.95
C LEU A 685 -8.22 3.94 -15.78
N GLN A 686 -7.66 4.39 -16.90
CA GLN A 686 -6.39 5.12 -16.92
C GLN A 686 -6.54 6.53 -16.34
N ARG A 687 -5.91 6.81 -15.21
CA ARG A 687 -5.75 8.17 -14.64
C ARG A 687 -4.69 8.21 -13.55
N ILE A 688 -4.23 9.41 -13.22
CA ILE A 688 -3.42 9.68 -12.03
C ILE A 688 -4.32 9.78 -10.80
N GLU A 689 -4.13 8.89 -9.83
CA GLU A 689 -4.97 8.76 -8.65
C GLU A 689 -4.29 7.84 -7.64
N ARG A 690 -4.39 8.16 -6.34
CA ARG A 690 -3.97 7.23 -5.28
C ARG A 690 -4.59 5.84 -5.47
N GLN A 691 -3.73 4.84 -5.51
CA GLN A 691 -4.12 3.45 -5.65
C GLN A 691 -4.15 2.79 -4.28
N ILE A 692 -5.29 2.21 -3.94
CA ILE A 692 -5.43 1.43 -2.71
C ILE A 692 -5.08 -0.02 -3.04
N HIS A 693 -4.12 -0.57 -2.29
CA HIS A 693 -3.69 -1.96 -2.35
C HIS A 693 -3.10 -2.38 -3.71
N HIS A 694 -2.38 -1.44 -4.33
CA HIS A 694 -1.46 -1.73 -5.44
C HIS A 694 -0.25 -2.57 -4.98
N TYR A 695 0.47 -3.17 -5.92
CA TYR A 695 1.54 -4.14 -5.64
C TYR A 695 2.61 -3.62 -4.67
N GLY A 696 2.91 -2.31 -4.70
CA GLY A 696 3.95 -1.70 -3.86
C GLY A 696 3.71 -1.93 -2.36
N SER A 697 2.45 -2.04 -1.93
CA SER A 697 2.09 -2.29 -0.53
C SER A 697 2.53 -3.69 -0.07
N GLY A 698 2.25 -4.70 -0.89
CA GLY A 698 2.65 -6.07 -0.64
C GLY A 698 4.17 -6.21 -0.62
N LEU A 699 4.86 -5.63 -1.61
CA LEU A 699 6.31 -5.72 -1.73
C LEU A 699 7.04 -5.04 -0.56
N ASN A 700 6.69 -3.79 -0.25
CA ASN A 700 7.37 -3.02 0.80
C ASN A 700 7.06 -3.51 2.21
N SER A 701 5.95 -4.24 2.41
CA SER A 701 5.66 -4.91 3.68
C SER A 701 6.77 -5.86 4.14
N GLN A 702 7.51 -6.44 3.19
CA GLN A 702 8.62 -7.36 3.47
C GLN A 702 9.72 -6.69 4.28
N VAL A 703 10.00 -5.42 3.99
CA VAL A 703 11.01 -4.62 4.68
C VAL A 703 10.65 -4.44 6.15
N LEU A 704 9.43 -3.97 6.43
CA LEU A 704 9.01 -3.66 7.79
C LEU A 704 8.82 -4.91 8.65
N LEU A 705 8.24 -5.97 8.09
CA LEU A 705 8.09 -7.24 8.81
C LEU A 705 9.42 -7.96 9.02
N SER A 706 10.42 -7.77 8.14
CA SER A 706 11.78 -8.24 8.38
C SER A 706 12.46 -7.45 9.50
N ALA A 707 12.39 -6.13 9.45
CA ALA A 707 12.92 -5.27 10.50
C ALA A 707 12.27 -5.53 11.87
N PHE A 708 10.96 -5.83 11.90
CA PHE A 708 10.27 -6.26 13.12
C PHE A 708 10.83 -7.56 13.70
N ARG A 709 11.29 -8.51 12.86
CA ARG A 709 11.89 -9.76 13.37
C ARG A 709 13.22 -9.52 14.08
N ASP A 710 13.96 -8.52 13.65
CA ASP A 710 15.21 -8.11 14.31
C ASP A 710 14.95 -7.35 15.61
N ASN A 711 13.93 -6.49 15.60
CA ASN A 711 13.49 -5.73 16.75
C ASN A 711 12.00 -5.95 17.06
N SER A 712 11.70 -7.07 17.72
CA SER A 712 10.33 -7.48 18.03
C SER A 712 9.60 -6.60 19.06
N SER A 713 10.29 -5.59 19.62
CA SER A 713 9.68 -4.57 20.49
C SER A 713 9.06 -3.40 19.72
N ASP A 714 9.46 -3.19 18.45
CA ASP A 714 8.93 -2.11 17.61
C ASP A 714 7.64 -2.55 16.90
N THR A 715 6.55 -2.64 17.66
CA THR A 715 5.25 -3.09 17.13
C THR A 715 4.62 -2.12 16.13
N TYR A 716 5.20 -0.93 15.92
CA TYR A 716 4.78 -0.04 14.83
C TYR A 716 5.12 -0.68 13.47
N LEU A 717 6.32 -1.26 13.35
CA LEU A 717 6.74 -1.98 12.14
C LEU A 717 5.80 -3.14 11.81
N LEU A 718 5.40 -3.91 12.84
CA LEU A 718 4.44 -5.00 12.69
C LEU A 718 3.09 -4.49 12.20
N ARG A 719 2.55 -3.43 12.80
CA ARG A 719 1.23 -2.88 12.43
C ARG A 719 1.19 -2.41 10.97
N VAL A 720 2.23 -1.71 10.50
CA VAL A 720 2.29 -1.23 9.11
C VAL A 720 2.59 -2.36 8.13
N GLY A 721 3.62 -3.16 8.43
CA GLY A 721 4.04 -4.25 7.57
C GLY A 721 2.96 -5.32 7.42
N TYR A 722 2.30 -5.70 8.51
CA TYR A 722 1.27 -6.74 8.44
C TYR A 722 0.08 -6.30 7.57
N ALA A 723 -0.38 -5.04 7.73
CA ALA A 723 -1.44 -4.47 6.91
C ALA A 723 -1.09 -4.53 5.42
N GLY A 724 0.11 -4.05 5.04
CA GLY A 724 0.59 -4.11 3.65
C GLY A 724 0.70 -5.54 3.11
N SER A 725 1.11 -6.51 3.94
CA SER A 725 1.20 -7.92 3.52
C SER A 725 -0.16 -8.57 3.25
N SER A 726 -1.22 -8.09 3.92
CA SER A 726 -2.59 -8.59 3.76
C SER A 726 -3.38 -7.88 2.65
N ALA A 727 -2.94 -6.69 2.25
CA ALA A 727 -3.61 -5.84 1.27
C ALA A 727 -3.98 -6.56 -0.04
N PRO A 728 -3.09 -7.34 -0.69
CA PRO A 728 -3.39 -8.03 -1.95
C PRO A 728 -4.55 -9.04 -1.88
N LEU A 729 -4.96 -9.47 -0.68
CA LEU A 729 -6.11 -10.37 -0.52
C LEU A 729 -7.45 -9.65 -0.72
N THR A 730 -7.48 -8.33 -0.54
CA THR A 730 -8.71 -7.53 -0.74
C THR A 730 -9.05 -7.34 -2.22
N ASN A 731 -8.04 -7.34 -3.10
CA ASN A 731 -8.18 -7.21 -4.55
C ASN A 731 -8.89 -8.40 -5.18
N ILE A 732 -8.90 -9.56 -4.49
CA ILE A 732 -9.54 -10.78 -4.95
C ILE A 732 -11.02 -10.68 -4.60
N ASN A 733 -11.87 -10.63 -5.63
CA ASN A 733 -13.31 -10.52 -5.42
C ASN A 733 -13.96 -11.88 -5.05
N GLN A 734 -15.28 -11.91 -4.89
CA GLN A 734 -16.00 -13.12 -4.49
C GLN A 734 -15.89 -14.28 -5.51
N ASP A 735 -15.63 -13.99 -6.78
CA ASP A 735 -15.49 -15.00 -7.82
C ASP A 735 -14.04 -15.48 -7.98
N GLY A 736 -13.09 -14.86 -7.27
CA GLY A 736 -11.67 -15.14 -7.40
C GLY A 736 -10.92 -14.25 -8.40
N PHE A 737 -11.59 -13.26 -9.02
CA PHE A 737 -10.91 -12.32 -9.91
C PHE A 737 -10.01 -11.38 -9.10
N PRO A 738 -8.70 -11.31 -9.42
CA PRO A 738 -7.79 -10.35 -8.81
C PRO A 738 -7.74 -9.05 -9.61
N SER A 739 -8.10 -7.93 -8.99
CA SER A 739 -8.00 -6.58 -9.56
C SER A 739 -6.60 -5.97 -9.40
N ALA A 740 -6.17 -5.13 -10.34
CA ALA A 740 -4.89 -4.40 -10.25
C ALA A 740 -4.76 -3.57 -8.97
N ALA A 741 -5.74 -2.68 -8.70
CA ALA A 741 -5.85 -1.91 -7.45
C ALA A 741 -7.27 -1.36 -7.27
N PHE A 742 -7.53 -0.64 -6.18
CA PHE A 742 -8.80 0.07 -5.92
C PHE A 742 -8.67 1.58 -6.17
N HIS A 743 -9.63 2.15 -6.90
CA HIS A 743 -9.75 3.58 -7.16
C HIS A 743 -10.26 4.33 -5.94
N SER A 744 -9.42 5.19 -5.35
CA SER A 744 -9.69 5.89 -4.10
C SER A 744 -10.54 7.17 -4.21
N ARG A 745 -10.71 7.74 -5.41
CA ARG A 745 -11.50 8.96 -5.60
C ARG A 745 -12.95 8.73 -5.19
N PRO A 746 -13.56 9.63 -4.40
CA PRO A 746 -14.94 9.51 -3.95
C PRO A 746 -16.00 9.35 -5.05
N ASP A 747 -15.71 9.79 -6.29
CA ASP A 747 -16.60 9.65 -7.45
C ASP A 747 -16.54 8.26 -8.11
N THR A 748 -15.62 7.39 -7.67
CA THR A 748 -15.34 6.13 -8.33
C THR A 748 -15.38 4.93 -7.38
N LEU A 749 -14.68 4.98 -6.24
CA LEU A 749 -14.68 3.98 -5.15
C LEU A 749 -14.95 2.52 -5.55
N LYS A 750 -14.14 2.00 -6.50
CA LYS A 750 -14.29 0.63 -7.02
C LYS A 750 -12.94 -0.03 -7.30
N TRP A 751 -12.95 -1.36 -7.34
CA TRP A 751 -11.85 -2.14 -7.90
C TRP A 751 -11.71 -1.86 -9.40
N ASP A 752 -10.47 -1.79 -9.90
CA ASP A 752 -10.20 -1.67 -11.34
C ASP A 752 -10.76 -2.88 -12.11
N GLY A 753 -11.11 -2.66 -13.38
CA GLY A 753 -11.80 -3.65 -14.19
C GLY A 753 -10.90 -4.78 -14.71
N ILE A 754 -9.57 -4.64 -14.67
CA ILE A 754 -8.64 -5.67 -15.16
C ILE A 754 -7.66 -6.17 -14.11
N THR A 755 -7.10 -7.36 -14.35
CA THR A 755 -6.07 -7.94 -13.47
C THR A 755 -4.77 -7.14 -13.45
N GLY A 756 -4.35 -6.63 -14.61
CA GLY A 756 -3.16 -5.78 -14.73
C GLY A 756 -1.93 -6.38 -14.06
N ASP A 757 -1.30 -5.56 -13.22
CA ASP A 757 -0.05 -5.81 -12.50
C ASP A 757 -0.22 -6.42 -11.09
N TYR A 758 -1.41 -6.96 -10.78
CA TYR A 758 -1.75 -7.53 -9.46
C TYR A 758 -0.71 -8.49 -8.87
N GLY A 759 -0.10 -9.33 -9.72
CA GLY A 759 0.79 -10.43 -9.29
C GLY A 759 1.95 -9.97 -8.42
N GLY A 760 2.47 -8.77 -8.63
CA GLY A 760 3.51 -8.18 -7.79
C GLY A 760 3.09 -8.07 -6.31
N GLY A 761 1.83 -7.76 -6.05
CA GLY A 761 1.30 -7.67 -4.69
C GLY A 761 1.31 -9.05 -4.02
N LEU A 762 0.85 -10.07 -4.73
CA LEU A 762 0.82 -11.44 -4.20
C LEU A 762 2.22 -12.01 -3.94
N ILE A 763 3.26 -11.58 -4.68
CA ILE A 763 4.67 -11.91 -4.36
C ILE A 763 4.95 -11.52 -2.91
N GLY A 764 4.67 -10.26 -2.55
CA GLY A 764 4.92 -9.74 -1.21
C GLY A 764 4.16 -10.49 -0.11
N THR A 765 2.89 -10.84 -0.36
CA THR A 765 2.09 -11.68 0.55
C THR A 765 2.71 -13.08 0.71
N VAL A 766 3.00 -13.79 -0.37
CA VAL A 766 3.51 -15.18 -0.29
C VAL A 766 4.89 -15.26 0.36
N LEU A 767 5.78 -14.32 0.01
CA LEU A 767 7.16 -14.37 0.49
C LEU A 767 7.28 -14.04 1.98
N ASN A 768 6.34 -13.29 2.56
CA ASN A 768 6.56 -12.78 3.91
C ASN A 768 5.35 -12.79 4.86
N SER A 769 4.12 -13.02 4.39
CA SER A 769 2.99 -13.24 5.32
C SER A 769 3.23 -14.49 6.18
N GLY A 770 2.67 -14.45 7.39
CA GLY A 770 2.77 -15.50 8.40
C GLY A 770 2.00 -15.08 9.64
N THR A 771 1.97 -15.92 10.66
CA THR A 771 1.39 -15.55 11.94
C THR A 771 2.46 -14.96 12.86
N TYR A 772 2.26 -13.72 13.32
CA TYR A 772 3.23 -13.01 14.17
C TYR A 772 2.64 -12.83 15.57
N VAL A 773 3.36 -13.27 16.59
CA VAL A 773 3.04 -12.98 18.00
C VAL A 773 3.95 -11.84 18.46
N ALA A 774 3.34 -10.81 19.02
CA ALA A 774 4.05 -9.67 19.58
C ALA A 774 3.65 -9.45 21.05
N ASP A 775 4.61 -9.00 21.84
CA ASP A 775 4.38 -8.43 23.16
C ASP A 775 4.30 -6.92 22.99
N ASP A 776 3.07 -6.41 22.92
CA ASP A 776 2.83 -4.98 22.72
C ASP A 776 2.69 -4.28 24.07
N LYS A 777 3.45 -3.21 24.26
CA LYS A 777 3.48 -2.44 25.51
C LYS A 777 2.11 -1.92 25.96
N ASP A 778 1.21 -1.66 25.02
CA ASP A 778 -0.12 -1.08 25.27
C ASP A 778 -1.23 -2.15 25.18
N LEU A 779 -1.01 -3.24 24.45
CA LEU A 779 -2.03 -4.25 24.12
C LEU A 779 -1.79 -5.66 24.70
N ASP A 780 -0.69 -5.86 25.43
CA ASP A 780 -0.20 -7.17 25.92
C ASP A 780 0.07 -8.13 24.74
N ILE A 781 0.13 -9.44 24.98
CA ILE A 781 0.33 -10.45 23.94
C ILE A 781 -0.80 -10.40 22.90
N VAL A 782 -0.42 -10.21 21.66
CA VAL A 782 -1.29 -10.15 20.48
C VAL A 782 -0.79 -11.08 19.38
N ALA A 783 -1.70 -11.57 18.54
CA ALA A 783 -1.35 -12.34 17.36
C ALA A 783 -1.90 -11.65 16.11
N PHE A 784 -1.03 -11.42 15.14
CA PHE A 784 -1.38 -10.99 13.80
C PHE A 784 -1.45 -12.22 12.91
N GLY A 785 -2.56 -12.38 12.19
CA GLY A 785 -2.75 -13.54 11.31
C GLY A 785 -3.10 -14.84 12.01
N GLY A 786 -3.43 -14.83 13.31
CA GLY A 786 -3.81 -16.04 14.02
C GLY A 786 -4.81 -15.77 15.13
N LYS A 787 -5.63 -16.79 15.45
CA LYS A 787 -6.51 -16.73 16.61
C LYS A 787 -5.71 -17.01 17.87
N LEU A 788 -5.58 -16.01 18.71
CA LEU A 788 -4.94 -16.13 20.02
C LEU A 788 -5.99 -16.46 21.10
N THR A 789 -5.72 -17.52 21.86
CA THR A 789 -6.43 -17.84 23.10
C THR A 789 -5.42 -18.20 24.18
N ASN A 790 -5.82 -18.13 25.45
CA ASN A 790 -4.95 -18.50 26.56
C ASN A 790 -5.73 -19.22 27.67
N ILE A 791 -5.06 -20.17 28.32
CA ILE A 791 -5.55 -20.87 29.51
C ILE A 791 -4.46 -20.73 30.58
N GLY A 792 -4.72 -19.91 31.60
CA GLY A 792 -3.68 -19.50 32.55
C GLY A 792 -2.52 -18.82 31.80
N ALA A 793 -1.30 -19.32 32.01
CA ALA A 793 -0.07 -18.81 31.37
C ALA A 793 0.28 -19.47 30.02
N GLN A 794 -0.57 -20.39 29.52
CA GLN A 794 -0.36 -21.05 28.24
C GLN A 794 -1.12 -20.31 27.14
N TYR A 795 -0.40 -19.89 26.11
CA TYR A 795 -0.97 -19.31 24.90
C TYR A 795 -1.13 -20.39 23.82
N PHE A 796 -2.23 -20.33 23.09
CA PHE A 796 -2.53 -21.16 21.93
C PHE A 796 -2.86 -20.26 20.75
N VAL A 797 -2.23 -20.53 19.62
CA VAL A 797 -2.41 -19.75 18.40
C VAL A 797 -2.75 -20.68 17.25
N GLU A 798 -3.84 -20.38 16.55
CA GLU A 798 -4.22 -21.03 15.29
C GLU A 798 -3.92 -20.08 14.12
N PRO A 799 -2.94 -20.39 13.26
CA PRO A 799 -2.66 -19.60 12.06
C PRO A 799 -3.85 -19.53 11.09
N LYS A 800 -4.21 -18.31 10.72
CA LYS A 800 -5.29 -17.91 9.79
C LYS A 800 -4.82 -16.97 8.67
N ASP A 801 -3.55 -16.58 8.68
CA ASP A 801 -2.91 -15.85 7.59
C ASP A 801 -3.01 -16.64 6.27
N ALA A 802 -2.73 -15.98 5.14
CA ALA A 802 -2.87 -16.63 3.85
C ALA A 802 -1.89 -17.78 3.63
N VAL A 803 -0.70 -17.73 4.23
CA VAL A 803 0.40 -18.65 3.95
C VAL A 803 0.34 -19.89 4.83
N ARG A 804 0.04 -19.72 6.14
CA ARG A 804 -0.06 -20.80 7.15
C ARG A 804 1.15 -21.73 7.22
N LYS A 805 2.29 -21.29 6.70
CA LYS A 805 3.56 -22.03 6.66
C LYS A 805 4.67 -21.31 7.43
N ARG A 806 4.34 -20.20 8.09
CA ARG A 806 5.30 -19.32 8.74
C ARG A 806 4.74 -18.79 10.05
N ILE A 807 5.49 -18.92 11.14
CA ILE A 807 5.16 -18.32 12.44
C ILE A 807 6.36 -17.59 13.02
N PHE A 808 6.15 -16.40 13.60
CA PHE A 808 7.16 -15.68 14.37
C PHE A 808 6.68 -15.44 15.80
N ILE A 809 7.47 -15.85 16.78
CA ILE A 809 7.18 -15.62 18.20
C ILE A 809 8.12 -14.53 18.70
N GLY A 810 7.66 -13.28 18.68
CA GLY A 810 8.44 -12.09 19.03
C GLY A 810 9.15 -12.15 20.38
N PRO A 811 8.50 -12.60 21.47
CA PRO A 811 9.16 -12.81 22.77
C PRO A 811 10.32 -13.81 22.75
N PHE A 812 10.32 -14.74 21.80
CA PHE A 812 11.39 -15.74 21.62
C PHE A 812 12.36 -15.38 20.50
N LYS A 813 12.05 -14.34 19.71
CA LYS A 813 12.83 -13.95 18.52
C LYS A 813 13.05 -15.10 17.53
N VAL A 814 12.07 -16.00 17.42
CA VAL A 814 12.14 -17.19 16.56
C VAL A 814 11.09 -17.15 15.48
N MET A 815 11.56 -17.43 14.26
CA MET A 815 10.77 -17.74 13.09
C MET A 815 10.83 -19.25 12.81
N VAL A 816 9.68 -19.84 12.49
CA VAL A 816 9.61 -21.19 11.92
C VAL A 816 8.92 -21.12 10.57
N THR A 817 9.55 -21.72 9.55
CA THR A 817 8.99 -21.85 8.20
C THR A 817 8.93 -23.32 7.78
N VAL A 818 7.86 -23.72 7.09
CA VAL A 818 7.72 -25.05 6.47
C VAL A 818 7.51 -24.94 4.97
N ASP A 819 7.97 -25.92 4.18
CA ASP A 819 7.77 -25.91 2.72
C ASP A 819 6.46 -26.54 2.26
N ALA A 820 6.04 -27.63 2.90
CA ALA A 820 4.88 -28.41 2.56
C ALA A 820 3.95 -28.63 3.76
N GLY A 821 2.67 -28.87 3.48
CA GLY A 821 1.62 -28.88 4.51
C GLY A 821 1.36 -27.49 5.09
N CYS A 822 0.85 -27.43 6.31
CA CYS A 822 0.58 -26.19 7.03
C CYS A 822 0.84 -26.34 8.53
N ILE A 823 1.11 -25.22 9.19
CA ILE A 823 1.11 -25.08 10.63
C ILE A 823 -0.35 -24.89 11.07
N SER A 824 -0.93 -25.89 11.73
CA SER A 824 -2.33 -25.83 12.17
C SER A 824 -2.49 -25.18 13.54
N GLN A 825 -1.48 -25.28 14.40
CA GLN A 825 -1.49 -24.70 15.74
C GLN A 825 -0.07 -24.60 16.29
N PHE A 826 0.18 -23.62 17.15
CA PHE A 826 1.32 -23.65 18.06
C PHE A 826 0.93 -23.15 19.45
N SER A 827 1.71 -23.51 20.46
CA SER A 827 1.43 -23.12 21.84
C SER A 827 2.70 -22.89 22.63
N PHE A 828 2.73 -21.85 23.46
CA PHE A 828 3.92 -21.43 24.20
C PHE A 828 3.56 -20.88 25.59
N ARG A 829 4.57 -20.79 26.46
CA ARG A 829 4.49 -20.10 27.76
C ARG A 829 5.60 -19.06 27.83
N LEU A 830 5.30 -17.91 28.43
CA LEU A 830 6.35 -16.94 28.76
C LEU A 830 7.03 -17.39 30.06
N GLY A 831 8.36 -17.31 30.11
CA GLY A 831 9.16 -17.73 31.26
C GLY A 831 10.65 -17.84 30.94
N ALA A 832 11.44 -18.28 31.92
CA ALA A 832 12.89 -18.42 31.78
C ALA A 832 13.31 -19.51 30.79
N ARG A 833 12.50 -20.55 30.61
CA ARG A 833 12.70 -21.57 29.57
C ARG A 833 11.93 -21.17 28.32
N LYS A 834 12.62 -21.11 27.19
CA LYS A 834 11.99 -20.82 25.91
C LYS A 834 11.75 -22.11 25.15
N GLY A 835 10.51 -22.30 24.76
CA GLY A 835 10.08 -23.47 24.02
C GLY A 835 8.60 -23.41 23.70
N PHE A 836 8.22 -24.10 22.64
CA PHE A 836 6.85 -24.13 22.16
C PHE A 836 6.56 -25.45 21.44
N ASP A 837 5.29 -25.81 21.47
CA ASP A 837 4.77 -26.94 20.69
C ASP A 837 4.25 -26.42 19.36
N LEU A 838 4.60 -27.11 18.28
CA LEU A 838 4.18 -26.84 16.91
C LEU A 838 3.41 -28.05 16.38
N THR A 839 2.26 -27.82 15.76
CA THR A 839 1.47 -28.87 15.10
C THR A 839 1.48 -28.66 13.59
N LEU A 840 2.02 -29.63 12.86
CA LEU A 840 2.03 -29.68 11.39
C LEU A 840 0.93 -30.61 10.89
N SER A 841 0.25 -30.20 9.84
CA SER A 841 -0.84 -30.95 9.20
C SER A 841 -0.73 -30.88 7.68
N GLN A 842 -1.41 -31.79 7.00
CA GLN A 842 -1.65 -31.64 5.55
C GLN A 842 -2.53 -30.41 5.31
N THR A 843 -2.28 -29.67 4.23
CA THR A 843 -3.18 -28.60 3.80
C THR A 843 -4.50 -29.22 3.34
N GLU A 844 -5.62 -28.67 3.81
CA GLU A 844 -6.96 -29.14 3.44
C GLU A 844 -7.22 -28.87 1.95
N GLY A 845 -7.88 -29.82 1.26
CA GLY A 845 -8.15 -29.72 -0.18
C GLY A 845 -6.94 -29.81 -1.12
N ALA A 846 -5.72 -29.77 -0.59
CA ALA A 846 -4.49 -29.82 -1.37
C ALA A 846 -3.93 -31.25 -1.51
N PRO A 847 -3.08 -31.50 -2.53
CA PRO A 847 -2.26 -32.71 -2.64
C PRO A 847 -1.47 -33.01 -1.36
N LYS A 848 -1.27 -34.29 -1.07
CA LYS A 848 -0.64 -34.75 0.17
C LYS A 848 0.87 -34.85 0.00
N ALA A 849 1.61 -34.11 0.83
CA ALA A 849 3.07 -34.21 0.85
C ALA A 849 3.49 -35.36 1.77
N ALA A 850 4.50 -36.13 1.35
CA ALA A 850 5.03 -37.23 2.18
C ALA A 850 5.88 -36.73 3.36
N LYS A 851 6.56 -35.60 3.18
CA LYS A 851 7.48 -34.99 4.14
C LYS A 851 7.37 -33.46 4.05
N ALA A 852 7.72 -32.76 5.12
CA ALA A 852 7.95 -31.33 5.13
C ALA A 852 9.36 -31.04 5.67
N ALA A 853 10.04 -30.06 5.08
CA ALA A 853 11.19 -29.43 5.68
C ALA A 853 10.73 -28.33 6.64
N VAL A 854 11.26 -28.33 7.85
CA VAL A 854 11.07 -27.32 8.88
C VAL A 854 12.38 -26.56 9.04
N TRP A 855 12.33 -25.25 8.92
CA TRP A 855 13.45 -24.35 9.16
C TRP A 855 13.16 -23.47 10.36
N ILE A 856 14.15 -23.32 11.23
CA ILE A 856 14.09 -22.49 12.43
C ILE A 856 15.16 -21.43 12.29
N GLU A 857 14.76 -20.18 12.34
CA GLU A 857 15.63 -19.00 12.26
C GLU A 857 15.44 -18.17 13.53
N SER A 858 16.52 -17.80 14.19
CA SER A 858 16.53 -16.98 15.40
C SER A 858 17.26 -15.68 15.14
N THR A 859 16.72 -14.56 15.60
CA THR A 859 17.42 -13.26 15.66
C THR A 859 18.04 -12.98 17.03
N GLY A 860 17.97 -13.94 17.95
CA GLY A 860 18.73 -13.94 19.21
C GLY A 860 19.87 -14.96 19.18
N ASP A 861 20.76 -14.89 20.18
CA ASP A 861 21.97 -15.71 20.30
C ASP A 861 21.72 -17.19 20.66
N GLU A 862 20.45 -17.59 20.75
CA GLU A 862 20.06 -18.94 21.17
C GLU A 862 20.04 -19.90 20.00
N GLU A 863 20.60 -21.09 20.20
CA GLU A 863 20.41 -22.22 19.31
C GLU A 863 19.09 -22.93 19.64
N TRP A 864 18.35 -23.29 18.59
CA TRP A 864 17.05 -23.93 18.69
C TRP A 864 17.10 -25.35 18.13
N GLN A 865 16.54 -26.30 18.88
CA GLN A 865 16.43 -27.68 18.48
C GLN A 865 14.96 -28.05 18.24
N LEU A 866 14.77 -29.05 17.39
CA LEU A 866 13.46 -29.61 17.06
C LEU A 866 13.45 -31.09 17.41
N GLU A 867 12.45 -31.49 18.17
CA GLU A 867 12.20 -32.87 18.56
C GLU A 867 10.76 -33.28 18.27
N ALA A 868 10.54 -34.51 17.83
CA ALA A 868 9.18 -35.01 17.63
C ALA A 868 8.60 -35.57 18.94
N LYS A 869 7.35 -35.23 19.23
CA LYS A 869 6.60 -35.87 20.31
C LYS A 869 6.01 -37.19 19.78
N LYS A 870 6.58 -38.34 20.20
CA LYS A 870 6.29 -39.73 19.79
C LYS A 870 7.01 -40.13 18.50
N ASP A 871 7.49 -41.38 18.42
CA ASP A 871 8.25 -42.15 17.40
C ASP A 871 8.23 -41.72 15.91
N VAL A 872 8.19 -40.43 15.61
CA VAL A 872 8.26 -39.83 14.28
C VAL A 872 9.73 -39.57 14.01
N GLY A 873 10.29 -40.31 13.05
CA GLY A 873 11.68 -40.13 12.64
C GLY A 873 11.89 -38.76 12.01
N VAL A 874 12.53 -37.85 12.74
CA VAL A 874 13.00 -36.56 12.24
C VAL A 874 14.47 -36.70 11.88
N GLU A 875 14.84 -36.26 10.67
CA GLU A 875 16.22 -36.29 10.18
C GLU A 875 16.69 -34.88 9.78
N LYS A 876 17.98 -34.58 9.92
CA LYS A 876 18.54 -33.32 9.41
C LYS A 876 18.65 -33.39 7.88
N GLY A 877 18.27 -32.31 7.20
CA GLY A 877 18.37 -32.22 5.74
C GLY A 877 17.91 -30.86 5.22
N ARG A 878 18.43 -30.46 4.05
CA ARG A 878 18.09 -29.18 3.38
C ARG A 878 18.22 -27.96 4.30
N GLY A 879 19.26 -27.93 5.14
CA GLY A 879 19.51 -26.85 6.10
C GLY A 879 18.52 -26.78 7.27
N GLY A 880 17.71 -27.81 7.50
CA GLY A 880 16.76 -27.87 8.61
C GLY A 880 16.43 -29.30 9.00
N TRP A 881 15.17 -29.55 9.35
CA TRP A 881 14.65 -30.86 9.77
C TRP A 881 13.61 -31.37 8.79
N ILE A 882 13.76 -32.60 8.35
CA ILE A 882 12.81 -33.29 7.51
C ILE A 882 11.88 -34.12 8.39
N VAL A 883 10.58 -33.80 8.32
CA VAL A 883 9.53 -34.36 9.15
C VAL A 883 8.55 -35.13 8.27
N PRO A 884 8.33 -36.44 8.51
CA PRO A 884 7.29 -37.21 7.85
C PRO A 884 5.92 -36.59 8.08
N LEU A 885 5.14 -36.36 7.03
CA LEU A 885 3.77 -35.89 7.14
C LEU A 885 2.79 -37.04 6.90
N PRO A 886 1.99 -37.44 7.90
CA PRO A 886 1.03 -38.51 7.73
C PRO A 886 -0.06 -38.08 6.74
N LYS A 887 -0.64 -39.05 6.03
CA LYS A 887 -1.75 -38.79 5.09
C LYS A 887 -3.01 -38.27 5.79
N SER A 888 -3.19 -38.61 7.07
CA SER A 888 -4.28 -38.18 7.94
C SER A 888 -3.77 -37.83 9.33
N GLY A 889 -4.37 -36.84 9.99
CA GLY A 889 -3.96 -36.37 11.31
C GLY A 889 -2.85 -35.30 11.25
N SER A 890 -2.13 -35.14 12.36
CA SER A 890 -1.14 -34.08 12.55
C SER A 890 0.12 -34.60 13.25
N VAL A 891 1.26 -33.97 12.99
CA VAL A 891 2.52 -34.22 13.72
C VAL A 891 2.71 -33.12 14.75
N ARG A 892 3.02 -33.51 15.99
CA ARG A 892 3.38 -32.57 17.06
C ARG A 892 4.89 -32.56 17.25
N LEU A 893 5.46 -31.37 17.21
CA LEU A 893 6.88 -31.10 17.36
C LEU A 893 7.06 -30.22 18.60
N GLN A 894 8.16 -30.44 19.30
CA GLN A 894 8.64 -29.58 20.37
C GLN A 894 9.85 -28.82 19.85
N ILE A 895 9.81 -27.50 19.96
CA ILE A 895 10.91 -26.61 19.59
C ILE A 895 11.36 -25.88 20.85
N HIS A 896 12.66 -25.92 21.15
CA HIS A 896 13.18 -25.41 22.41
C HIS A 896 14.63 -24.93 22.27
N SER A 897 15.05 -24.05 23.19
CA SER A 897 16.44 -23.61 23.34
C SER A 897 17.03 -24.23 24.62
N GLY A 898 18.17 -24.93 24.52
CA GLY A 898 18.85 -25.62 25.64
C GLY A 898 18.61 -27.13 25.68
N GLU A 899 19.06 -27.83 26.74
CA GLU A 899 18.80 -29.27 26.94
C GLU A 899 17.40 -29.51 27.53
N LEU A 900 16.68 -30.53 27.02
CA LEU A 900 15.47 -31.05 27.65
C LEU A 900 15.85 -31.86 28.89
N LEU A 901 15.20 -31.56 30.02
CA LEU A 901 15.21 -32.40 31.22
C LEU A 901 14.05 -33.40 31.20
#